data_AF-A0AAV1U1Y5-F1
#
_entry.id   AF-A0AAV1U1Y5-F1
#
_cell.length_a   1.000
_cell.length_b   1.000
_cell.length_c   1.000
_cell.angle_alpha   90.00
_cell.angle_beta   90.00
_cell.angle_gamma   90.00
#
_symmetry.space_group_name_H-M   'P 1'
#
loop_
_entity.id
_entity.type
_entity.pdbx_description
1 polymer ?
#
loop_
_entity_poly.entity_id
_entity_poly.type
_entity_poly.pdbx_seq_one_letter_code
_entity_poly.pdbx_strand_id
1 'polypeptide(L)'
;MQSPSSLRLVALAVSASIASLTSTAQLVGTNTAEVHPPLTTQTCTKSGCKDDKTSVVLDSNWRWLHKDGGTTNCYTGNTWDKTLCPDPKTCASSCAMDGADYTGIYGITAEADSLSLKLVTKGPYGTNVGSRVYIMDEDDEHYRMYMLLNQEFTFDVDVSELDCGLNGALYFVEMEADGGMKQFPTNKAGAKYGTGYCDAQCPQDIKFINGEANIIGWDPSKSDKNAGSGKYGACCGEMDIWEANSISNAYTSHPCSITTKTKGAHRCASEKECGVDKNRYSGVCDKDGCDFNPYRMGNKTFFGPGADFTIDTTKKFTVVTRFITDDNTAKGTLTEITRHYVQDGVTHEMPRSTHKAIKDMNSLTDAKCASTKTLFGDKDDHKAKGGLAQMGLSMSRGMVLTISLWADHAAQCLWLDSDYPVTAAKSKPGVSRGTCATTSGVPDEVIAKQAESTVKFTNIRIGDIGTTVKGISIGKSSAVTQDDSEEDTTATKQSDDTPSVDAAAVKGNSEVAGEAGEDAVDGAATKETEEEEVDPAATKGAEEEEVDPAATKETEEEEVDPAATKGAEEEEVDPAATKETEEEEVDPAATKGAEEEEVDPAATKETEEEEVDPAATKETEEEEVDPAATKGAEEEEVDPAATKETEEEEVDPAATKEADSEEEVDAAATKGGDPAATKEAGDASPVVPLEADDSEVDPIVAGVATSVGAEEASPTKPTTACKRRQRRH
;
A
#
# COMPACT_ATOMS: atom_id res chain seq x y z
N MET A 1 -70.21 50.60 25.78
CA MET A 1 -69.21 50.81 26.84
C MET A 1 -69.37 49.71 27.88
N GLN A 2 -68.37 48.85 28.04
CA GLN A 2 -68.23 47.91 29.16
C GLN A 2 -66.74 47.62 29.31
N SER A 3 -66.24 47.58 30.55
CA SER A 3 -64.84 47.29 30.88
C SER A 3 -64.67 45.83 31.35
N PRO A 4 -63.46 45.25 31.23
CA PRO A 4 -63.23 43.82 31.46
C PRO A 4 -62.94 43.47 32.92
N SER A 5 -62.95 42.18 33.24
CA SER A 5 -62.17 41.64 34.37
C SER A 5 -61.76 40.18 34.18
N SER A 6 -60.45 39.95 34.24
CA SER A 6 -59.79 38.77 34.82
C SER A 6 -60.15 37.36 34.33
N LEU A 7 -59.40 36.86 33.35
CA LEU A 7 -58.98 35.45 33.32
C LEU A 7 -57.53 35.36 33.81
N ARG A 8 -57.21 34.38 34.67
CA ARG A 8 -55.83 34.10 35.10
C ARG A 8 -55.19 33.08 34.17
N LEU A 9 -54.07 33.42 33.53
CA LEU A 9 -53.17 32.41 32.98
C LEU A 9 -52.36 31.79 34.13
N VAL A 10 -52.25 30.46 34.13
CA VAL A 10 -51.26 29.72 34.92
C VAL A 10 -50.16 29.30 33.96
N ALA A 11 -48.96 29.86 34.11
CA ALA A 11 -47.80 29.47 33.33
C ALA A 11 -47.16 28.22 33.95
N LEU A 12 -47.22 27.07 33.27
CA LEU A 12 -46.32 25.96 33.58
C LEU A 12 -44.95 26.26 32.96
N ALA A 13 -43.94 26.45 33.81
CA ALA A 13 -42.55 26.45 33.37
C ALA A 13 -42.09 25.00 33.19
N VAL A 14 -42.07 24.50 31.95
CA VAL A 14 -41.46 23.21 31.63
C VAL A 14 -39.94 23.40 31.56
N SER A 15 -39.24 23.00 32.63
CA SER A 15 -37.78 22.94 32.63
C SER A 15 -37.33 21.78 31.75
N ALA A 16 -37.03 22.07 30.49
CA ALA A 16 -36.47 21.10 29.56
C ALA A 16 -35.01 20.81 29.95
N SER A 17 -34.81 19.77 30.77
CA SER A 17 -33.48 19.22 31.05
C SER A 17 -32.86 18.71 29.75
N ILE A 18 -31.97 19.50 29.14
CA ILE A 18 -31.15 19.06 28.01
C ILE A 18 -30.17 18.01 28.56
N ALA A 19 -30.59 16.75 28.53
CA ALA A 19 -29.69 15.62 28.67
C ALA A 19 -28.70 15.73 27.50
N SER A 20 -27.45 16.06 27.82
CA SER A 20 -26.38 16.09 26.82
C SER A 20 -26.19 14.67 26.32
N LEU A 21 -26.63 14.41 25.09
CA LEU A 21 -26.36 13.17 24.38
C LEU A 21 -24.85 13.13 24.13
N THR A 22 -24.10 12.51 25.04
CA THR A 22 -22.67 12.25 24.90
C THR A 22 -22.48 11.40 23.66
N SER A 23 -22.09 12.03 22.55
CA SER A 23 -21.98 11.37 21.25
C SER A 23 -20.92 10.29 21.34
N THR A 24 -21.35 9.03 21.19
CA THR A 24 -20.48 7.86 21.28
C THR A 24 -19.65 7.69 20.01
N ALA A 25 -18.80 8.68 19.72
CA ALA A 25 -18.21 8.90 18.41
C ALA A 25 -16.81 9.49 18.55
N GLN A 26 -15.85 9.01 17.74
CA GLN A 26 -14.54 9.59 17.48
C GLN A 26 -14.69 11.07 17.08
N LEU A 27 -14.10 11.97 17.87
CA LEU A 27 -14.33 13.41 17.78
C LEU A 27 -13.26 14.14 16.97
N VAL A 28 -13.56 15.40 16.65
CA VAL A 28 -12.66 16.36 15.98
C VAL A 28 -12.11 17.32 17.04
N GLY A 29 -10.78 17.49 17.04
CA GLY A 29 -10.07 18.42 17.90
C GLY A 29 -10.27 19.87 17.47
N THR A 30 -9.90 20.80 18.36
CA THR A 30 -10.07 22.25 18.10
C THR A 30 -8.92 23.11 18.63
N ASN A 31 -7.80 22.52 19.07
CA ASN A 31 -6.62 23.30 19.45
C ASN A 31 -5.81 23.69 18.20
N THR A 32 -5.86 22.88 17.14
CA THR A 32 -5.20 23.12 15.85
C THR A 32 -6.23 23.04 14.73
N ALA A 33 -6.35 24.09 13.92
CA ALA A 33 -7.22 24.04 12.74
C ALA A 33 -6.62 23.12 11.67
N GLU A 34 -7.41 22.22 11.11
CA GLU A 34 -6.98 21.43 9.96
C GLU A 34 -7.01 22.28 8.68
N VAL A 35 -5.88 22.32 7.98
CA VAL A 35 -5.69 23.03 6.71
C VAL A 35 -4.80 22.17 5.82
N HIS A 36 -5.38 21.52 4.82
CA HIS A 36 -4.65 20.66 3.89
C HIS A 36 -3.72 21.48 2.97
N PRO A 37 -2.44 21.10 2.81
CA PRO A 37 -1.58 21.69 1.80
C PRO A 37 -2.13 21.44 0.38
N PRO A 38 -2.21 22.47 -0.49
CA PRO A 38 -2.72 22.31 -1.85
C PRO A 38 -1.72 21.53 -2.72
N LEU A 39 -2.23 20.65 -3.58
CA LEU A 39 -1.45 19.91 -4.57
C LEU A 39 -2.22 19.87 -5.89
N THR A 40 -1.58 20.24 -6.98
CA THR A 40 -2.18 20.22 -8.32
C THR A 40 -2.01 18.84 -8.93
N THR A 41 -3.12 18.14 -9.16
CA THR A 41 -3.18 16.94 -9.99
C THR A 41 -3.77 17.29 -11.36
N GLN A 42 -3.66 16.40 -12.34
CA GLN A 42 -4.16 16.67 -13.70
C GLN A 42 -5.02 15.53 -14.26
N THR A 43 -6.09 15.90 -14.95
CA THR A 43 -6.86 14.99 -15.82
C THR A 43 -6.51 15.23 -17.28
N CYS A 44 -6.10 14.18 -17.98
CA CYS A 44 -5.59 14.20 -19.35
C CYS A 44 -6.58 13.58 -20.35
N THR A 45 -6.63 14.18 -21.53
CA THR A 45 -7.41 13.69 -22.68
C THR A 45 -6.60 13.89 -23.96
N LYS A 46 -7.14 13.48 -25.11
CA LYS A 46 -6.50 13.65 -26.42
C LYS A 46 -6.28 15.11 -26.85
N SER A 47 -6.93 16.09 -26.22
CA SER A 47 -6.68 17.52 -26.46
C SER A 47 -5.61 18.13 -25.56
N GLY A 48 -5.22 17.44 -24.47
CA GLY A 48 -4.28 17.93 -23.46
C GLY A 48 -4.70 17.55 -22.04
N CYS A 49 -3.93 18.01 -21.06
CA CYS A 49 -4.24 17.88 -19.64
C CYS A 49 -4.81 19.18 -19.07
N LYS A 50 -5.70 19.05 -18.09
CA LYS A 50 -6.32 20.13 -17.31
C LYS A 50 -5.92 19.95 -15.85
N ASP A 51 -5.54 21.05 -15.20
CA ASP A 51 -5.29 21.09 -13.76
C ASP A 51 -6.59 20.89 -12.96
N ASP A 52 -6.53 20.03 -11.96
CA ASP A 52 -7.58 19.79 -10.97
C ASP A 52 -7.09 20.29 -9.61
N LYS A 53 -7.96 21.01 -8.87
CA LYS A 53 -7.63 21.52 -7.55
C LYS A 53 -7.79 20.40 -6.54
N THR A 54 -6.69 19.91 -6.01
CA THR A 54 -6.67 18.88 -4.97
C THR A 54 -5.83 19.36 -3.79
N SER A 55 -5.92 18.67 -2.66
CA SER A 55 -5.10 18.93 -1.47
C SER A 55 -4.62 17.60 -0.87
N VAL A 56 -3.68 17.64 0.08
CA VAL A 56 -3.18 16.44 0.76
C VAL A 56 -3.60 16.43 2.23
N VAL A 57 -4.14 15.30 2.70
CA VAL A 57 -4.51 15.10 4.11
C VAL A 57 -3.62 14.06 4.77
N LEU A 58 -3.17 14.36 5.99
CA LEU A 58 -2.40 13.44 6.84
C LEU A 58 -3.29 12.35 7.42
N ASP A 59 -2.79 11.11 7.34
CA ASP A 59 -3.39 9.93 7.94
C ASP A 59 -3.65 10.07 9.45
N SER A 60 -4.85 9.65 9.85
CA SER A 60 -5.35 9.74 11.22
C SER A 60 -4.47 9.07 12.29
N ASN A 61 -3.63 8.09 11.94
CA ASN A 61 -2.76 7.38 12.89
C ASN A 61 -1.59 8.26 13.38
N TRP A 62 -1.20 9.29 12.62
CA TRP A 62 -0.16 10.26 12.99
C TRP A 62 -0.68 11.43 13.86
N ARG A 63 -1.99 11.69 13.82
CA ARG A 63 -2.58 12.88 14.45
C ARG A 63 -2.48 12.86 15.98
N TRP A 64 -2.40 14.05 16.57
CA TRP A 64 -2.52 14.19 18.01
C TRP A 64 -3.93 13.79 18.46
N LEU A 65 -3.99 12.80 19.35
CA LEU A 65 -5.23 12.29 19.93
C LEU A 65 -5.30 12.67 21.42
N HIS A 66 -6.16 13.63 21.72
CA HIS A 66 -6.31 14.21 23.05
C HIS A 66 -7.75 14.05 23.56
N LYS A 67 -7.95 14.24 24.86
CA LYS A 67 -9.28 14.32 25.46
C LYS A 67 -10.05 15.52 24.89
N ASP A 68 -11.30 15.30 24.50
CA ASP A 68 -12.19 16.39 24.08
C ASP A 68 -12.29 17.52 25.13
N GLY A 69 -12.38 18.76 24.62
CA GLY A 69 -12.38 19.98 25.43
C GLY A 69 -11.11 20.24 26.24
N GLY A 70 -9.99 19.57 25.94
CA GLY A 70 -8.73 19.73 26.67
C GLY A 70 -7.49 19.21 25.91
N THR A 71 -6.38 19.04 26.63
CA THR A 71 -5.05 18.73 26.06
C THR A 71 -4.41 17.47 26.65
N THR A 72 -5.14 16.69 27.44
CA THR A 72 -4.65 15.42 27.99
C THR A 72 -4.64 14.35 26.92
N ASN A 73 -3.48 13.79 26.58
CA ASN A 73 -3.36 12.74 25.56
C ASN A 73 -4.23 11.51 25.89
N CYS A 74 -4.96 10.99 24.89
CA CYS A 74 -5.54 9.65 24.94
C CYS A 74 -4.56 8.56 24.51
N TYR A 75 -3.50 8.93 23.78
CA TYR A 75 -2.45 8.04 23.29
C TYR A 75 -1.09 8.75 23.39
N THR A 76 -0.07 8.08 23.96
CA THR A 76 1.28 8.64 24.13
C THR A 76 2.34 7.58 23.88
N GLY A 77 3.36 7.90 23.09
CA GLY A 77 4.32 6.89 22.59
C GLY A 77 3.56 5.83 21.80
N ASN A 78 3.52 4.61 22.34
CA ASN A 78 2.78 3.48 21.80
C ASN A 78 1.67 2.94 22.73
N THR A 79 1.23 3.73 23.72
CA THR A 79 0.28 3.30 24.76
C THR A 79 -0.94 4.22 24.90
N TRP A 80 -2.12 3.61 25.09
CA TRP A 80 -3.39 4.29 25.36
C TRP A 80 -3.60 4.60 26.85
N ASP A 81 -4.21 5.75 27.16
CA ASP A 81 -4.64 6.10 28.53
C ASP A 81 -5.84 5.25 28.95
N LYS A 82 -5.68 4.42 29.98
CA LYS A 82 -6.71 3.46 30.43
C LYS A 82 -7.88 4.09 31.19
N THR A 83 -7.78 5.39 31.52
CA THR A 83 -8.84 6.16 32.20
C THR A 83 -9.78 6.80 31.17
N LEU A 84 -9.22 7.33 30.08
CA LEU A 84 -9.95 7.91 28.95
C LEU A 84 -10.44 6.83 27.98
N CYS A 85 -9.68 5.74 27.84
CA CYS A 85 -9.94 4.60 26.98
C CYS A 85 -10.07 3.28 27.76
N PRO A 86 -11.14 3.08 28.55
CA PRO A 86 -11.42 1.81 29.21
C PRO A 86 -12.06 0.78 28.25
N ASP A 87 -12.76 1.24 27.21
CA ASP A 87 -13.35 0.44 26.13
C ASP A 87 -13.34 1.23 24.80
N PRO A 88 -13.46 0.58 23.63
CA PRO A 88 -13.41 1.23 22.31
C PRO A 88 -14.38 2.40 22.09
N LYS A 89 -15.57 2.37 22.71
CA LYS A 89 -16.64 3.35 22.50
C LYS A 89 -16.48 4.53 23.45
N THR A 90 -16.17 4.28 24.72
CA THR A 90 -15.81 5.34 25.67
C THR A 90 -14.54 6.06 25.23
N CYS A 91 -13.56 5.33 24.69
CA CYS A 91 -12.35 5.90 24.11
C CYS A 91 -12.70 6.83 22.94
N ALA A 92 -13.45 6.34 21.94
CA ALA A 92 -13.88 7.15 20.81
C ALA A 92 -14.65 8.40 21.25
N SER A 93 -15.61 8.26 22.18
CA SER A 93 -16.43 9.37 22.68
C SER A 93 -15.72 10.37 23.58
N SER A 94 -14.53 10.04 24.07
CA SER A 94 -13.75 10.90 24.98
C SER A 94 -12.57 11.57 24.28
N CYS A 95 -12.22 11.13 23.07
CA CYS A 95 -10.97 11.44 22.39
C CYS A 95 -11.21 12.07 21.02
N ALA A 96 -10.50 13.16 20.77
CA ALA A 96 -10.61 14.00 19.60
C ALA A 96 -9.28 13.99 18.81
N MET A 97 -9.38 13.94 17.48
CA MET A 97 -8.24 14.05 16.56
C MET A 97 -8.08 15.50 16.12
N ASP A 98 -6.94 16.11 16.45
CA ASP A 98 -6.68 17.52 16.14
C ASP A 98 -6.12 17.75 14.73
N GLY A 99 -6.06 19.03 14.33
CA GLY A 99 -5.42 19.45 13.09
C GLY A 99 -3.89 19.23 13.07
N ALA A 100 -3.28 19.32 11.88
CA ALA A 100 -1.89 18.99 11.65
C ALA A 100 -1.01 20.18 11.22
N ASP A 101 0.13 20.39 11.91
CA ASP A 101 1.26 21.16 11.38
C ASP A 101 2.09 20.28 10.42
N TYR A 102 1.62 20.22 9.17
CA TYR A 102 2.19 19.43 8.09
C TYR A 102 3.72 19.58 7.97
N THR A 103 4.23 20.80 7.99
CA THR A 103 5.65 21.06 7.74
C THR A 103 6.49 21.00 9.02
N GLY A 104 6.08 21.65 10.11
CA GLY A 104 6.87 21.78 11.33
C GLY A 104 6.86 20.56 12.24
N ILE A 105 5.82 19.72 12.19
CA ILE A 105 5.74 18.46 12.95
C ILE A 105 5.99 17.25 12.06
N TYR A 106 5.37 17.17 10.87
CA TYR A 106 5.38 15.93 10.08
C TYR A 106 6.44 15.92 8.97
N GLY A 107 6.91 17.07 8.47
CA GLY A 107 7.88 17.16 7.36
C GLY A 107 7.25 17.02 5.97
N ILE A 108 5.97 17.33 5.88
CA ILE A 108 5.17 17.32 4.66
C ILE A 108 5.16 18.75 4.10
N THR A 109 5.46 18.87 2.81
CA THR A 109 5.40 20.13 2.07
C THR A 109 4.76 19.88 0.70
N ALA A 110 3.87 20.77 0.28
CA ALA A 110 3.26 20.73 -1.05
C ALA A 110 3.27 22.13 -1.67
N GLU A 111 3.78 22.24 -2.89
CA GLU A 111 3.86 23.47 -3.67
C GLU A 111 3.52 23.18 -5.14
N ALA A 112 2.56 23.91 -5.72
CA ALA A 112 2.07 23.68 -7.08
C ALA A 112 1.70 22.21 -7.35
N ASP A 113 2.44 21.49 -8.20
CA ASP A 113 2.24 20.07 -8.54
C ASP A 113 3.17 19.11 -7.75
N SER A 114 3.94 19.64 -6.79
CA SER A 114 5.00 18.93 -6.06
C SER A 114 4.61 18.62 -4.61
N LEU A 115 4.58 17.34 -4.25
CA LEU A 115 4.52 16.83 -2.88
C LEU A 115 5.91 16.32 -2.45
N SER A 116 6.34 16.67 -1.25
CA SER A 116 7.64 16.31 -0.69
C SER A 116 7.46 15.82 0.75
N LEU A 117 7.88 14.57 1.02
CA LEU A 117 7.76 13.89 2.32
C LEU A 117 9.16 13.60 2.88
N LYS A 118 9.48 14.10 4.07
CA LYS A 118 10.75 13.86 4.77
C LYS A 118 10.64 12.70 5.77
N LEU A 119 11.70 11.91 5.94
CA LEU A 119 11.72 10.77 6.87
C LEU A 119 11.60 11.21 8.34
N VAL A 120 12.43 12.15 8.81
CA VAL A 120 12.47 12.53 10.24
C VAL A 120 12.29 14.03 10.42
N THR A 121 11.30 14.39 11.25
CA THR A 121 10.99 15.79 11.58
C THR A 121 10.96 15.97 13.09
N LYS A 122 11.75 16.93 13.58
CA LYS A 122 11.93 17.23 15.01
C LYS A 122 11.10 18.45 15.38
N GLY A 123 9.80 18.24 15.54
CA GLY A 123 8.86 19.28 15.98
C GLY A 123 9.05 19.65 17.46
N PRO A 124 8.38 20.72 17.94
CA PRO A 124 8.54 21.22 19.31
C PRO A 124 8.05 20.26 20.41
N TYR A 125 7.25 19.25 20.05
CA TYR A 125 6.63 18.30 20.99
C TYR A 125 7.18 16.87 20.88
N GLY A 126 8.09 16.58 19.95
CA GLY A 126 8.58 15.22 19.72
C GLY A 126 9.36 15.04 18.42
N THR A 127 9.50 13.80 17.97
CA THR A 127 10.14 13.47 16.70
C THR A 127 9.22 12.57 15.89
N ASN A 128 8.69 13.09 14.79
CA ASN A 128 7.97 12.31 13.80
C ASN A 128 8.95 11.43 13.00
N VAL A 129 8.48 10.24 12.60
CA VAL A 129 9.17 9.34 11.69
C VAL A 129 8.17 8.85 10.66
N GLY A 130 8.49 9.04 9.38
CA GLY A 130 7.64 8.69 8.25
C GLY A 130 6.34 9.49 8.18
N SER A 131 5.58 9.26 7.12
CA SER A 131 4.24 9.84 6.94
C SER A 131 3.44 9.04 5.92
N ARG A 132 2.12 9.10 6.01
CA ARG A 132 1.17 8.65 4.98
C ARG A 132 0.13 9.75 4.75
N VAL A 133 -0.14 10.07 3.49
CA VAL A 133 -1.11 11.09 3.08
C VAL A 133 -2.03 10.58 1.97
N TYR A 134 -3.23 11.18 1.90
CA TYR A 134 -4.24 10.91 0.87
C TYR A 134 -4.50 12.16 0.03
N ILE A 135 -4.91 11.98 -1.22
CA ILE A 135 -5.36 13.10 -2.07
C ILE A 135 -6.84 13.37 -1.84
N MET A 136 -7.17 14.59 -1.42
CA MET A 136 -8.52 15.13 -1.31
C MET A 136 -9.01 15.69 -2.65
N ASP A 137 -10.33 15.72 -2.86
CA ASP A 137 -10.95 16.34 -4.03
C ASP A 137 -11.19 17.86 -3.83
N GLU A 138 -11.70 18.55 -4.86
CA GLU A 138 -11.88 20.02 -4.84
C GLU A 138 -12.83 20.55 -3.73
N ASP A 139 -13.63 19.68 -3.09
CA ASP A 139 -14.50 20.06 -1.97
C ASP A 139 -13.81 20.09 -0.59
N ASP A 140 -12.58 19.56 -0.48
CA ASP A 140 -11.78 19.48 0.74
C ASP A 140 -12.43 18.68 1.91
N GLU A 141 -13.53 17.96 1.65
CA GLU A 141 -14.26 17.13 2.62
C GLU A 141 -14.17 15.63 2.28
N HIS A 142 -13.95 15.28 1.01
CA HIS A 142 -13.81 13.89 0.53
C HIS A 142 -12.44 13.59 -0.10
N TYR A 143 -12.02 12.33 -0.04
CA TYR A 143 -10.92 11.83 -0.86
C TYR A 143 -11.28 11.83 -2.35
N ARG A 144 -10.30 12.16 -3.20
CA ARG A 144 -10.44 12.04 -4.65
C ARG A 144 -10.41 10.56 -5.04
N MET A 145 -11.50 10.08 -5.63
CA MET A 145 -11.68 8.69 -6.02
C MET A 145 -11.24 8.45 -7.47
N TYR A 146 -10.18 7.68 -7.66
CA TYR A 146 -9.61 7.40 -8.98
C TYR A 146 -10.20 6.12 -9.59
N MET A 147 -10.90 6.24 -10.71
CA MET A 147 -11.40 5.14 -11.52
C MET A 147 -10.29 4.68 -12.47
N LEU A 148 -9.69 3.51 -12.24
CA LEU A 148 -8.43 3.13 -12.90
C LEU A 148 -8.60 2.27 -14.16
N LEU A 149 -9.74 1.60 -14.35
CA LEU A 149 -9.94 0.70 -15.50
C LEU A 149 -9.85 1.43 -16.84
N ASN A 150 -9.03 0.89 -17.75
CA ASN A 150 -8.76 1.44 -19.07
C ASN A 150 -8.23 2.90 -19.04
N GLN A 151 -7.50 3.23 -17.97
CA GLN A 151 -6.80 4.51 -17.82
C GLN A 151 -5.28 4.31 -17.74
N GLU A 152 -4.57 5.41 -17.92
CA GLU A 152 -3.14 5.57 -17.72
C GLU A 152 -2.93 6.54 -16.54
N PHE A 153 -2.24 6.07 -15.50
CA PHE A 153 -1.87 6.87 -14.33
C PHE A 153 -0.35 7.07 -14.33
N THR A 154 0.06 8.32 -14.12
CA THR A 154 1.42 8.79 -14.36
C THR A 154 1.83 9.82 -13.31
N PHE A 155 3.09 9.80 -12.92
CA PHE A 155 3.69 10.79 -12.03
C PHE A 155 5.18 10.90 -12.32
N ASP A 156 5.80 12.01 -11.93
CA ASP A 156 7.24 12.17 -11.92
C ASP A 156 7.74 12.00 -10.47
N VAL A 157 8.81 11.24 -10.24
CA VAL A 157 9.32 10.92 -8.90
C VAL A 157 10.82 11.14 -8.78
N ASP A 158 11.25 11.59 -7.61
CA ASP A 158 12.65 11.63 -7.17
C ASP A 158 12.80 10.76 -5.90
N VAL A 159 13.65 9.74 -5.99
CA VAL A 159 14.00 8.81 -4.90
C VAL A 159 15.51 8.85 -4.59
N SER A 160 16.24 9.86 -5.09
CA SER A 160 17.71 9.92 -5.02
C SER A 160 18.28 10.01 -3.60
N GLU A 161 17.47 10.46 -2.63
CA GLU A 161 17.83 10.53 -1.20
C GLU A 161 17.44 9.26 -0.42
N LEU A 162 16.75 8.28 -1.04
CA LEU A 162 16.33 7.03 -0.38
C LEU A 162 17.35 5.90 -0.63
N ASP A 163 18.04 5.43 0.39
CA ASP A 163 18.93 4.24 0.34
C ASP A 163 18.25 3.02 1.02
N CYS A 164 18.92 1.86 0.95
CA CYS A 164 18.51 0.57 1.51
C CYS A 164 17.76 0.67 2.86
N GLY A 165 16.58 0.05 2.95
CA GLY A 165 15.77 0.06 4.18
C GLY A 165 14.68 1.12 4.28
N LEU A 166 14.55 1.98 3.26
CA LEU A 166 13.41 2.90 3.10
C LEU A 166 12.50 2.46 1.95
N ASN A 167 11.24 2.88 2.04
CA ASN A 167 10.26 2.81 0.95
C ASN A 167 9.51 4.14 0.86
N GLY A 168 9.69 4.85 -0.26
CA GLY A 168 8.86 5.99 -0.66
C GLY A 168 7.78 5.50 -1.61
N ALA A 169 6.58 5.25 -1.11
CA ALA A 169 5.54 4.55 -1.84
C ALA A 169 4.44 5.48 -2.40
N LEU A 170 3.87 5.07 -3.52
CA LEU A 170 2.67 5.67 -4.13
C LEU A 170 1.77 4.54 -4.64
N TYR A 171 0.56 4.46 -4.11
CA TYR A 171 -0.32 3.31 -4.24
C TYR A 171 -1.79 3.69 -4.14
N PHE A 172 -2.67 2.75 -4.47
CA PHE A 172 -4.12 2.93 -4.40
C PHE A 172 -4.76 1.89 -3.48
N VAL A 173 -5.68 2.33 -2.63
CA VAL A 173 -6.44 1.46 -1.71
C VAL A 173 -7.94 1.71 -1.82
N GLU A 174 -8.75 0.66 -1.68
CA GLU A 174 -10.22 0.77 -1.70
C GLU A 174 -10.77 1.25 -0.35
N MET A 175 -10.51 2.51 -0.01
CA MET A 175 -11.13 3.23 1.11
C MET A 175 -12.44 3.92 0.69
N GLU A 176 -13.36 4.15 1.63
CA GLU A 176 -14.53 5.02 1.40
C GLU A 176 -14.14 6.50 1.23
N ALA A 177 -14.74 7.19 0.26
CA ALA A 177 -14.46 8.60 -0.07
C ALA A 177 -14.64 9.60 1.09
N ASP A 178 -15.47 9.28 2.08
CA ASP A 178 -15.73 10.10 3.28
C ASP A 178 -14.92 9.64 4.50
N GLY A 179 -13.95 8.74 4.33
CA GLY A 179 -13.22 8.10 5.43
C GLY A 179 -14.10 7.21 6.31
N GLY A 180 -15.28 6.81 5.82
CA GLY A 180 -16.23 5.92 6.48
C GLY A 180 -17.33 6.61 7.29
N MET A 181 -17.46 7.94 7.29
CA MET A 181 -18.43 8.68 8.13
C MET A 181 -19.89 8.23 7.95
N LYS A 182 -20.31 7.98 6.71
CA LYS A 182 -21.67 7.54 6.35
C LYS A 182 -21.96 6.11 6.77
N GLN A 183 -20.95 5.24 6.74
CA GLN A 183 -21.05 3.84 7.14
C GLN A 183 -20.93 3.67 8.67
N PHE A 184 -20.14 4.53 9.31
CA PHE A 184 -19.89 4.55 10.74
C PHE A 184 -20.24 5.92 11.31
N PRO A 185 -21.50 6.17 11.73
CA PRO A 185 -21.92 7.45 12.32
C PRO A 185 -21.17 7.83 13.61
N THR A 186 -20.37 6.92 14.15
CA THR A 186 -19.43 7.14 15.26
C THR A 186 -18.09 7.73 14.79
N ASN A 187 -17.83 7.90 13.50
CA ASN A 187 -16.74 8.72 12.98
C ASN A 187 -17.26 10.14 12.71
N LYS A 188 -16.70 11.17 13.36
CA LYS A 188 -16.97 12.59 13.08
C LYS A 188 -15.84 13.32 12.34
N ALA A 189 -14.72 12.64 12.09
CA ALA A 189 -13.50 13.24 11.57
C ALA A 189 -13.33 12.96 10.06
N GLY A 190 -13.57 11.73 9.61
CA GLY A 190 -13.68 11.40 8.19
C GLY A 190 -12.43 11.61 7.34
N ALA A 191 -12.64 11.73 6.03
CA ALA A 191 -11.57 11.98 5.07
C ALA A 191 -10.78 13.27 5.38
N LYS A 192 -11.47 14.33 5.85
CA LYS A 192 -10.85 15.58 6.33
C LYS A 192 -9.84 15.41 7.46
N TYR A 193 -9.83 14.27 8.16
CA TYR A 193 -8.82 13.94 9.18
C TYR A 193 -8.07 12.64 8.87
N GLY A 194 -8.10 12.17 7.61
CA GLY A 194 -7.34 11.00 7.15
C GLY A 194 -7.81 9.68 7.76
N THR A 195 -9.11 9.52 8.06
CA THR A 195 -9.65 8.29 8.66
C THR A 195 -10.01 7.22 7.62
N GLY A 196 -10.19 5.98 8.08
CA GLY A 196 -10.73 4.89 7.26
C GLY A 196 -9.69 4.11 6.47
N TYR A 197 -8.39 4.31 6.75
CA TYR A 197 -7.32 3.58 6.08
C TYR A 197 -7.47 2.06 6.19
N CYS A 198 -7.18 1.40 5.08
CA CYS A 198 -7.15 -0.03 4.92
C CYS A 198 -6.13 -0.39 3.82
N ASP A 199 -5.62 -1.61 3.84
CA ASP A 199 -4.75 -2.16 2.81
C ASP A 199 -4.87 -3.69 2.74
N ALA A 200 -4.12 -4.36 1.85
CA ALA A 200 -4.18 -5.81 1.73
C ALA A 200 -3.37 -6.53 2.81
N GLN A 201 -2.48 -5.84 3.52
CA GLN A 201 -1.79 -6.36 4.70
C GLN A 201 -2.72 -6.43 5.93
N CYS A 202 -3.95 -5.89 5.87
CA CYS A 202 -4.93 -5.90 6.96
C CYS A 202 -4.33 -5.36 8.27
N PRO A 203 -3.89 -4.09 8.30
CA PRO A 203 -2.99 -3.54 9.30
C PRO A 203 -3.72 -3.39 10.63
N GLN A 204 -3.08 -3.85 11.71
CA GLN A 204 -3.66 -3.89 13.07
C GLN A 204 -3.20 -2.71 13.95
N ASP A 205 -2.27 -1.90 13.47
CA ASP A 205 -1.72 -0.71 14.13
C ASP A 205 -2.60 0.54 13.99
N ILE A 206 -3.65 0.45 13.17
CA ILE A 206 -4.59 1.54 12.93
C ILE A 206 -5.40 1.79 14.21
N LYS A 207 -5.21 2.97 14.80
CA LYS A 207 -5.77 3.36 16.12
C LYS A 207 -7.30 3.43 16.12
N PHE A 208 -7.93 3.70 14.98
CA PHE A 208 -9.40 3.75 14.83
C PHE A 208 -9.87 2.98 13.59
N ILE A 209 -10.75 1.99 13.78
CA ILE A 209 -11.31 1.18 12.70
C ILE A 209 -12.83 1.08 12.90
N ASN A 210 -13.60 1.41 11.86
CA ASN A 210 -15.06 1.50 11.87
C ASN A 210 -15.62 2.52 12.90
N GLY A 211 -14.90 3.62 13.14
CA GLY A 211 -15.30 4.64 14.13
C GLY A 211 -15.31 4.14 15.58
N GLU A 212 -14.53 3.10 15.89
CA GLU A 212 -14.26 2.59 17.24
C GLU A 212 -12.73 2.53 17.45
N ALA A 213 -12.25 2.85 18.66
CA ALA A 213 -10.81 2.81 18.95
C ALA A 213 -10.31 1.36 19.11
N ASN A 214 -9.19 1.01 18.46
CA ASN A 214 -8.68 -0.37 18.33
C ASN A 214 -7.96 -0.89 19.60
N ILE A 215 -8.44 -0.53 20.79
CA ILE A 215 -7.70 -0.73 22.06
C ILE A 215 -7.78 -2.16 22.62
N ILE A 216 -8.66 -3.01 22.10
CA ILE A 216 -8.85 -4.38 22.60
C ILE A 216 -7.57 -5.17 22.33
N GLY A 217 -6.89 -5.63 23.38
CA GLY A 217 -5.68 -6.43 23.26
C GLY A 217 -4.48 -5.68 22.68
N TRP A 218 -4.45 -4.34 22.79
CA TRP A 218 -3.37 -3.51 22.26
C TRP A 218 -1.99 -3.92 22.81
N ASP A 219 -1.11 -4.43 21.95
CA ASP A 219 0.28 -4.80 22.25
C ASP A 219 1.25 -3.73 21.69
N PRO A 220 1.96 -2.95 22.53
CA PRO A 220 2.94 -1.97 22.09
C PRO A 220 4.11 -2.61 21.33
N SER A 221 4.53 -2.02 20.21
CA SER A 221 5.66 -2.56 19.45
C SER A 221 6.96 -2.48 20.24
N LYS A 222 7.81 -3.50 20.05
CA LYS A 222 9.14 -3.60 20.66
C LYS A 222 10.22 -2.97 19.80
N SER A 223 9.95 -2.76 18.51
CA SER A 223 10.83 -2.10 17.55
C SER A 223 10.33 -0.71 17.14
N ASP A 224 9.11 -0.31 17.50
CA ASP A 224 8.60 1.06 17.33
C ASP A 224 8.00 1.61 18.64
N LYS A 225 8.49 2.79 19.03
CA LYS A 225 8.03 3.56 20.18
C LYS A 225 6.73 4.35 19.93
N ASN A 226 6.28 4.44 18.67
CA ASN A 226 5.12 5.23 18.22
C ASN A 226 3.90 4.36 17.82
N ALA A 227 4.08 3.05 17.68
CA ALA A 227 3.07 2.10 17.20
C ALA A 227 2.98 0.81 18.06
N GLY A 228 1.92 0.06 17.83
CA GLY A 228 1.56 -1.21 18.46
C GLY A 228 0.33 -1.76 17.74
N SER A 229 -0.15 -2.96 18.09
CA SER A 229 -1.23 -3.63 17.35
C SER A 229 -2.45 -3.92 18.21
N GLY A 230 -3.63 -3.52 17.73
CA GLY A 230 -4.92 -3.87 18.32
C GLY A 230 -5.50 -5.19 17.79
N LYS A 231 -6.62 -5.65 18.36
CA LYS A 231 -7.32 -6.88 17.94
C LYS A 231 -7.79 -6.85 16.48
N TYR A 232 -8.24 -5.70 15.99
CA TYR A 232 -8.84 -5.57 14.67
C TYR A 232 -7.82 -5.11 13.64
N GLY A 233 -8.01 -5.50 12.38
CA GLY A 233 -7.25 -4.96 11.24
C GLY A 233 -8.17 -4.47 10.11
N ALA A 234 -7.66 -3.59 9.25
CA ALA A 234 -8.44 -2.93 8.20
C ALA A 234 -8.08 -3.43 6.78
N CYS A 235 -8.80 -4.43 6.29
CA CYS A 235 -8.53 -5.06 5.00
C CYS A 235 -9.24 -4.34 3.84
N CYS A 236 -8.55 -4.01 2.74
CA CYS A 236 -9.19 -3.69 1.46
C CYS A 236 -8.27 -3.96 0.27
N GLY A 237 -8.82 -3.92 -0.95
CA GLY A 237 -8.05 -4.15 -2.18
C GLY A 237 -7.01 -3.04 -2.40
N GLU A 238 -5.81 -3.43 -2.81
CA GLU A 238 -4.63 -2.57 -2.88
C GLU A 238 -3.89 -2.74 -4.22
N MET A 239 -3.39 -1.63 -4.76
CA MET A 239 -2.65 -1.59 -6.03
C MET A 239 -1.43 -0.68 -5.89
N ASP A 240 -0.28 -1.30 -5.69
CA ASP A 240 1.00 -0.62 -5.56
C ASP A 240 1.52 -0.21 -6.93
N ILE A 241 1.40 1.07 -7.23
CA ILE A 241 2.00 1.65 -8.42
C ILE A 241 3.51 1.71 -8.23
N TRP A 242 3.94 2.00 -7.01
CA TRP A 242 5.31 2.32 -6.70
C TRP A 242 5.62 1.99 -5.26
N GLU A 243 6.48 1.01 -5.05
CA GLU A 243 7.23 0.84 -3.81
C GLU A 243 8.70 0.90 -4.19
N ALA A 244 9.48 1.83 -3.62
CA ALA A 244 10.86 2.03 -4.05
C ALA A 244 11.77 2.77 -3.06
N ASN A 245 13.06 2.53 -3.28
CA ASN A 245 14.15 3.43 -2.94
C ASN A 245 15.07 3.59 -4.16
N SER A 246 16.22 4.24 -4.04
CA SER A 246 17.17 4.40 -5.16
C SER A 246 17.75 3.07 -5.67
N ILE A 247 17.67 1.98 -4.89
CA ILE A 247 18.29 0.69 -5.21
C ILE A 247 17.33 -0.26 -5.93
N SER A 248 16.03 -0.21 -5.63
CA SER A 248 15.04 -1.14 -6.17
C SER A 248 13.63 -0.54 -6.16
N ASN A 249 12.79 -0.99 -7.10
CA ASN A 249 11.36 -0.70 -7.12
C ASN A 249 10.53 -1.96 -7.41
N ALA A 250 9.28 -1.94 -6.98
CA ALA A 250 8.24 -2.89 -7.33
C ALA A 250 6.97 -2.16 -7.77
N TYR A 251 6.10 -2.89 -8.48
CA TYR A 251 4.68 -2.57 -8.59
C TYR A 251 3.89 -3.88 -8.53
N THR A 252 2.75 -3.86 -7.82
CA THR A 252 2.14 -5.08 -7.28
C THR A 252 0.62 -4.94 -7.21
N SER A 253 -0.12 -5.97 -7.63
CA SER A 253 -1.58 -6.04 -7.45
C SER A 253 -1.96 -6.94 -6.28
N HIS A 254 -2.80 -6.44 -5.37
CA HIS A 254 -3.23 -7.12 -4.15
C HIS A 254 -4.77 -7.23 -4.05
N PRO A 255 -5.39 -8.21 -4.74
CA PRO A 255 -6.83 -8.44 -4.68
C PRO A 255 -7.29 -9.01 -3.33
N CYS A 256 -8.51 -8.67 -2.92
CA CYS A 256 -9.14 -9.19 -1.71
C CYS A 256 -10.46 -9.91 -2.00
N SER A 257 -10.66 -11.07 -1.39
CA SER A 257 -11.90 -11.88 -1.50
C SER A 257 -13.14 -11.26 -0.83
N ILE A 258 -12.97 -10.14 -0.11
CA ILE A 258 -14.07 -9.32 0.46
C ILE A 258 -14.58 -8.25 -0.51
N THR A 259 -13.84 -7.93 -1.58
CA THR A 259 -14.17 -6.90 -2.59
C THR A 259 -15.46 -7.20 -3.40
N THR A 260 -16.05 -8.38 -3.24
CA THR A 260 -17.40 -8.72 -3.76
C THR A 260 -18.54 -8.55 -2.74
N LYS A 261 -18.23 -8.21 -1.48
CA LYS A 261 -19.15 -8.22 -0.32
C LYS A 261 -19.17 -6.88 0.41
N THR A 262 -18.01 -6.28 0.61
CA THR A 262 -17.87 -4.91 1.13
C THR A 262 -17.58 -3.94 -0.01
N LYS A 263 -17.91 -2.67 0.23
CA LYS A 263 -17.36 -1.52 -0.49
C LYS A 263 -16.58 -0.73 0.53
N GLY A 264 -15.34 -0.32 0.22
CA GLY A 264 -14.48 0.27 1.24
C GLY A 264 -13.88 -0.74 2.22
N ALA A 265 -13.43 -0.24 3.37
CA ALA A 265 -12.67 -0.98 4.38
C ALA A 265 -13.47 -2.13 5.04
N HIS A 266 -12.87 -3.32 5.10
CA HIS A 266 -13.38 -4.48 5.83
C HIS A 266 -12.61 -4.68 7.15
N ARG A 267 -13.28 -4.53 8.30
CA ARG A 267 -12.68 -4.79 9.61
C ARG A 267 -12.62 -6.29 9.92
N CYS A 268 -11.44 -6.88 9.79
CA CYS A 268 -11.16 -8.25 10.24
C CYS A 268 -10.99 -8.31 11.77
N ALA A 269 -11.31 -9.45 12.38
CA ALA A 269 -11.40 -9.61 13.84
C ALA A 269 -10.73 -10.87 14.43
N SER A 270 -10.04 -11.66 13.61
CA SER A 270 -9.32 -12.87 14.03
C SER A 270 -7.99 -13.03 13.28
N GLU A 271 -6.99 -13.67 13.91
CA GLU A 271 -5.68 -13.97 13.28
C GLU A 271 -5.82 -14.58 11.88
N LYS A 272 -6.79 -15.49 11.72
CA LYS A 272 -7.03 -16.17 10.45
C LYS A 272 -7.52 -15.18 9.39
N GLU A 273 -8.56 -14.42 9.71
CA GLU A 273 -9.21 -13.47 8.79
C GLU A 273 -8.28 -12.31 8.39
N CYS A 274 -7.54 -11.77 9.36
CA CYS A 274 -6.53 -10.74 9.16
C CYS A 274 -5.22 -11.27 8.54
N GLY A 275 -5.06 -12.59 8.34
CA GLY A 275 -3.85 -13.18 7.75
C GLY A 275 -2.58 -12.95 8.57
N VAL A 276 -2.62 -13.20 9.89
CA VAL A 276 -1.52 -12.99 10.84
C VAL A 276 -0.60 -14.21 10.89
N ASP A 277 0.71 -13.98 10.88
CA ASP A 277 1.77 -15.02 10.95
C ASP A 277 1.53 -16.19 9.98
N LYS A 278 1.46 -17.42 10.52
CA LYS A 278 1.12 -18.68 9.82
C LYS A 278 -0.16 -18.61 8.99
N ASN A 279 -1.06 -17.65 9.29
CA ASN A 279 -2.33 -17.48 8.59
C ASN A 279 -2.23 -16.57 7.36
N ARG A 280 -1.05 -15.99 7.03
CA ARG A 280 -0.83 -15.05 5.89
C ARG A 280 -1.63 -15.39 4.64
N TYR A 281 -1.56 -16.66 4.21
CA TYR A 281 -2.25 -17.19 3.03
C TYR A 281 -3.63 -17.80 3.28
N SER A 282 -4.35 -17.30 4.29
CA SER A 282 -5.69 -17.76 4.68
C SER A 282 -6.62 -16.63 5.18
N GLY A 283 -6.10 -15.39 5.21
CA GLY A 283 -6.90 -14.17 5.41
C GLY A 283 -7.69 -13.76 4.19
N VAL A 284 -8.41 -12.65 4.30
CA VAL A 284 -9.33 -12.18 3.24
C VAL A 284 -8.62 -11.57 2.02
N CYS A 285 -7.43 -11.00 2.22
CA CYS A 285 -6.60 -10.35 1.19
C CYS A 285 -5.37 -11.19 0.82
N ASP A 286 -4.82 -10.97 -0.38
CA ASP A 286 -3.50 -11.47 -0.77
C ASP A 286 -2.42 -10.52 -0.23
N LYS A 287 -1.57 -11.02 0.68
CA LYS A 287 -0.48 -10.22 1.27
C LYS A 287 0.82 -10.26 0.45
N ASP A 288 0.99 -11.22 -0.46
CA ASP A 288 2.18 -11.35 -1.32
C ASP A 288 2.02 -10.65 -2.68
N GLY A 289 0.77 -10.46 -3.11
CA GLY A 289 0.40 -9.80 -4.37
C GLY A 289 0.89 -10.53 -5.62
N CYS A 290 0.65 -9.94 -6.79
CA CYS A 290 1.41 -10.28 -8.00
C CYS A 290 2.43 -9.18 -8.31
N ASP A 291 3.70 -9.44 -8.01
CA ASP A 291 4.78 -8.46 -8.00
C ASP A 291 5.60 -8.42 -9.30
N PHE A 292 6.06 -7.23 -9.69
CA PHE A 292 7.13 -7.06 -10.65
C PHE A 292 8.16 -6.05 -10.14
N ASN A 293 9.22 -6.57 -9.53
CA ASN A 293 10.51 -5.87 -9.37
C ASN A 293 11.46 -6.34 -10.50
N PRO A 294 12.06 -5.43 -11.30
CA PRO A 294 12.87 -5.81 -12.47
C PRO A 294 14.14 -6.59 -12.12
N TYR A 295 14.75 -6.31 -10.97
CA TYR A 295 15.91 -7.02 -10.46
C TYR A 295 15.54 -8.40 -9.92
N ARG A 296 14.36 -8.56 -9.27
CA ARG A 296 13.77 -9.87 -8.90
C ARG A 296 13.45 -10.71 -10.12
N MET A 297 12.95 -10.08 -11.19
CA MET A 297 12.79 -10.67 -12.53
C MET A 297 14.12 -10.87 -13.27
N GLY A 298 15.26 -10.56 -12.64
CA GLY A 298 16.61 -10.94 -13.06
C GLY A 298 17.38 -9.87 -13.84
N ASN A 299 16.76 -8.75 -14.24
CA ASN A 299 17.46 -7.65 -14.89
C ASN A 299 18.10 -6.72 -13.86
N LYS A 300 19.41 -6.91 -13.64
CA LYS A 300 20.18 -6.23 -12.59
C LYS A 300 20.75 -4.86 -12.98
N THR A 301 20.48 -4.36 -14.19
CA THR A 301 21.03 -3.09 -14.70
C THR A 301 19.94 -2.17 -15.26
N PHE A 302 18.66 -2.46 -15.02
CA PHE A 302 17.57 -1.61 -15.49
C PHE A 302 17.32 -0.40 -14.59
N PHE A 303 17.45 -0.55 -13.27
CA PHE A 303 17.10 0.48 -12.29
C PHE A 303 18.12 0.46 -11.16
N GLY A 304 18.63 1.64 -10.80
CA GLY A 304 19.62 1.82 -9.74
C GLY A 304 20.37 3.15 -9.85
N PRO A 305 21.27 3.47 -8.90
CA PRO A 305 21.90 4.79 -8.84
C PRO A 305 23.05 4.91 -9.84
N GLY A 306 22.94 5.87 -10.77
CA GLY A 306 23.98 6.27 -11.71
C GLY A 306 23.74 5.84 -13.15
N ALA A 307 24.42 6.51 -14.08
CA ALA A 307 24.24 6.37 -15.54
C ALA A 307 24.67 5.01 -16.15
N ASP A 308 25.10 4.04 -15.34
CA ASP A 308 25.30 2.64 -15.77
C ASP A 308 23.97 1.84 -15.77
N PHE A 309 22.91 2.37 -15.14
CA PHE A 309 21.55 1.81 -15.17
C PHE A 309 20.70 2.42 -16.30
N THR A 310 19.69 1.69 -16.78
CA THR A 310 18.74 2.22 -17.79
C THR A 310 17.88 3.36 -17.25
N ILE A 311 17.49 3.28 -15.97
CA ILE A 311 16.84 4.34 -15.20
C ILE A 311 17.79 4.68 -14.05
N ASP A 312 18.40 5.86 -14.14
CA ASP A 312 19.36 6.42 -13.20
C ASP A 312 18.60 7.08 -12.03
N THR A 313 18.60 6.43 -10.86
CA THR A 313 17.85 6.88 -9.69
C THR A 313 18.49 8.06 -8.95
N THR A 314 19.63 8.58 -9.43
CA THR A 314 20.22 9.83 -8.92
C THR A 314 19.56 11.09 -9.48
N LYS A 315 18.48 10.92 -10.27
CA LYS A 315 17.69 11.98 -10.89
C LYS A 315 16.19 11.67 -10.80
N LYS A 316 15.37 12.71 -10.98
CA LYS A 316 13.93 12.58 -11.26
C LYS A 316 13.67 11.77 -12.55
N PHE A 317 12.58 11.01 -12.59
CA PHE A 317 12.05 10.35 -13.80
C PHE A 317 10.52 10.24 -13.74
N THR A 318 9.87 10.08 -14.89
CA THR A 318 8.43 9.79 -15.00
C THR A 318 8.17 8.29 -14.91
N VAL A 319 7.15 7.89 -14.16
CA VAL A 319 6.60 6.54 -14.08
C VAL A 319 5.21 6.54 -14.71
N VAL A 320 4.93 5.59 -15.61
CA VAL A 320 3.66 5.48 -16.35
C VAL A 320 3.09 4.08 -16.20
N THR A 321 1.85 3.98 -15.73
CA THR A 321 1.15 2.70 -15.49
C THR A 321 -0.18 2.68 -16.24
N ARG A 322 -0.48 1.58 -16.96
CA ARG A 322 -1.72 1.42 -17.73
C ARG A 322 -2.46 0.17 -17.28
N PHE A 323 -3.77 0.29 -17.09
CA PHE A 323 -4.66 -0.78 -16.64
C PHE A 323 -5.54 -1.23 -17.79
N ILE A 324 -5.09 -2.24 -18.53
CA ILE A 324 -5.73 -2.69 -19.77
C ILE A 324 -6.90 -3.63 -19.43
N THR A 325 -8.06 -3.34 -20.01
CA THR A 325 -9.24 -4.22 -19.95
C THR A 325 -9.36 -5.11 -21.19
N ASP A 326 -10.06 -6.24 -21.04
CA ASP A 326 -10.37 -7.18 -22.13
C ASP A 326 -11.02 -6.51 -23.36
N ASP A 327 -11.98 -5.61 -23.15
CA ASP A 327 -12.71 -4.89 -24.19
C ASP A 327 -12.10 -3.52 -24.56
N ASN A 328 -11.05 -3.07 -23.86
CA ASN A 328 -10.45 -1.72 -23.95
C ASN A 328 -11.46 -0.59 -23.63
N THR A 329 -12.43 -0.84 -22.75
CA THR A 329 -13.33 0.15 -22.15
C THR A 329 -13.18 0.20 -20.62
N ALA A 330 -13.61 1.29 -20.00
CA ALA A 330 -13.61 1.43 -18.53
C ALA A 330 -14.64 0.52 -17.79
N LYS A 331 -15.29 -0.41 -18.49
CA LYS A 331 -16.26 -1.38 -17.94
C LYS A 331 -15.81 -2.84 -18.08
N GLY A 332 -14.81 -3.13 -18.92
CA GLY A 332 -14.29 -4.48 -19.11
C GLY A 332 -13.52 -5.03 -17.91
N THR A 333 -13.16 -6.31 -17.98
CA THR A 333 -12.35 -6.99 -16.96
C THR A 333 -10.90 -6.55 -17.07
N LEU A 334 -10.25 -6.19 -15.96
CA LEU A 334 -8.80 -5.94 -15.94
C LEU A 334 -8.04 -7.21 -16.33
N THR A 335 -7.19 -7.12 -17.36
CA THR A 335 -6.43 -8.28 -17.91
C THR A 335 -4.91 -8.08 -17.92
N GLU A 336 -4.42 -6.85 -18.05
CA GLU A 336 -2.97 -6.57 -18.03
C GLU A 336 -2.63 -5.22 -17.38
N ILE A 337 -1.57 -5.20 -16.56
CA ILE A 337 -0.99 -3.97 -16.01
C ILE A 337 0.42 -3.77 -16.61
N THR A 338 0.58 -2.73 -17.43
CA THR A 338 1.85 -2.42 -18.11
C THR A 338 2.53 -1.19 -17.49
N ARG A 339 3.87 -1.16 -17.54
CA ARG A 339 4.72 -0.13 -16.95
C ARG A 339 5.71 0.41 -17.98
N HIS A 340 5.83 1.73 -18.04
CA HIS A 340 6.83 2.46 -18.80
C HIS A 340 7.47 3.53 -17.92
N TYR A 341 8.63 4.01 -18.32
CA TYR A 341 9.37 5.10 -17.68
C TYR A 341 9.76 6.14 -18.72
N VAL A 342 9.95 7.40 -18.31
CA VAL A 342 10.63 8.41 -19.13
C VAL A 342 11.69 9.12 -18.31
N GLN A 343 12.93 9.16 -18.81
CA GLN A 343 14.04 9.90 -18.20
C GLN A 343 14.86 10.60 -19.27
N ASP A 344 15.32 11.83 -19.00
CA ASP A 344 16.07 12.67 -19.94
C ASP A 344 15.45 12.77 -21.36
N GLY A 345 14.11 12.66 -21.44
CA GLY A 345 13.31 12.68 -22.67
C GLY A 345 13.20 11.34 -23.42
N VAL A 346 13.78 10.26 -22.91
CA VAL A 346 13.78 8.92 -23.51
C VAL A 346 12.74 8.02 -22.82
N THR A 347 11.88 7.37 -23.61
CA THR A 347 10.91 6.38 -23.12
C THR A 347 11.53 5.00 -23.02
N HIS A 348 11.30 4.32 -21.90
CA HIS A 348 11.72 2.95 -21.65
C HIS A 348 10.51 2.07 -21.30
N GLU A 349 10.34 0.93 -21.99
CA GLU A 349 9.45 -0.15 -21.54
C GLU A 349 10.02 -0.81 -20.28
N MET A 350 9.16 -1.37 -19.42
CA MET A 350 9.60 -2.34 -18.41
C MET A 350 10.37 -3.50 -19.10
N PRO A 351 11.58 -3.87 -18.64
CA PRO A 351 12.35 -4.96 -19.22
C PRO A 351 11.61 -6.30 -19.16
N ARG A 352 11.91 -7.18 -20.12
CA ARG A 352 11.54 -8.59 -20.02
C ARG A 352 12.40 -9.29 -18.97
N SER A 353 11.81 -10.24 -18.23
CA SER A 353 12.55 -11.08 -17.29
C SER A 353 13.70 -11.83 -17.96
N THR A 354 14.81 -12.01 -17.25
CA THR A 354 15.92 -12.86 -17.71
C THR A 354 15.78 -14.33 -17.29
N HIS A 355 14.77 -14.66 -16.49
CA HIS A 355 14.53 -16.03 -16.04
C HIS A 355 13.91 -16.86 -17.17
N LYS A 356 14.56 -17.97 -17.55
CA LYS A 356 14.20 -18.78 -18.74
C LYS A 356 12.73 -19.19 -18.82
N ALA A 357 12.07 -19.42 -17.68
CA ALA A 357 10.68 -19.88 -17.60
C ALA A 357 9.62 -18.78 -17.78
N ILE A 358 9.99 -17.50 -17.66
CA ILE A 358 9.09 -16.33 -17.72
C ILE A 358 9.68 -15.19 -18.57
N LYS A 359 10.55 -15.53 -19.52
CA LYS A 359 11.39 -14.62 -20.32
C LYS A 359 10.64 -13.60 -21.20
N ASP A 360 9.31 -13.73 -21.27
CA ASP A 360 8.35 -12.93 -22.01
C ASP A 360 7.54 -11.98 -21.10
N MET A 361 7.67 -12.13 -19.78
CA MET A 361 7.05 -11.24 -18.80
C MET A 361 7.74 -9.87 -18.76
N ASN A 362 6.99 -8.83 -19.09
CA ASN A 362 7.31 -7.40 -18.93
C ASN A 362 6.13 -6.59 -18.36
N SER A 363 5.14 -7.28 -17.80
CA SER A 363 3.85 -6.75 -17.33
C SER A 363 3.19 -7.77 -16.38
N LEU A 364 2.15 -7.34 -15.66
CA LEU A 364 1.32 -8.23 -14.83
C LEU A 364 0.12 -8.73 -15.65
N THR A 365 -0.03 -10.05 -15.77
CA THR A 365 -1.25 -10.75 -16.21
C THR A 365 -1.41 -12.00 -15.35
N ASP A 366 -2.62 -12.51 -15.12
CA ASP A 366 -2.80 -13.68 -14.23
C ASP A 366 -1.98 -14.92 -14.68
N ALA A 367 -1.75 -15.10 -15.98
CA ALA A 367 -0.88 -16.15 -16.51
C ALA A 367 0.61 -15.92 -16.18
N LYS A 368 1.09 -14.67 -16.28
CA LYS A 368 2.45 -14.27 -15.88
C LYS A 368 2.61 -14.39 -14.35
N CYS A 369 1.61 -13.95 -13.56
CA CYS A 369 1.54 -14.11 -12.11
C CYS A 369 1.71 -15.57 -11.69
N ALA A 370 0.86 -16.48 -12.17
CA ALA A 370 0.93 -17.90 -11.85
C ALA A 370 2.29 -18.53 -12.23
N SER A 371 2.88 -18.09 -13.34
CA SER A 371 4.20 -18.55 -13.80
C SER A 371 5.35 -18.08 -12.89
N THR A 372 5.32 -16.84 -12.39
CA THR A 372 6.34 -16.32 -11.44
C THR A 372 6.28 -17.03 -10.09
N LYS A 373 5.09 -17.13 -9.48
CA LYS A 373 4.91 -17.79 -8.18
C LYS A 373 5.31 -19.27 -8.28
N THR A 374 4.99 -19.94 -9.38
CA THR A 374 5.47 -21.32 -9.68
C THR A 374 6.99 -21.40 -9.79
N LEU A 375 7.65 -20.48 -10.50
CA LEU A 375 9.11 -20.47 -10.66
C LEU A 375 9.85 -20.19 -9.34
N PHE A 376 9.34 -19.27 -8.54
CA PHE A 376 9.94 -18.87 -7.27
C PHE A 376 9.62 -19.85 -6.14
N GLY A 377 8.55 -20.64 -6.28
CA GLY A 377 8.03 -21.51 -5.22
C GLY A 377 7.24 -20.74 -4.16
N ASP A 378 6.68 -19.59 -4.54
CA ASP A 378 5.80 -18.76 -3.73
C ASP A 378 4.35 -19.27 -3.87
N LYS A 379 3.46 -18.96 -2.92
CA LYS A 379 2.04 -19.32 -3.05
C LYS A 379 1.32 -18.31 -3.94
N ASP A 380 0.60 -18.79 -4.95
CA ASP A 380 -0.31 -17.99 -5.78
C ASP A 380 -1.62 -17.71 -5.02
N ASP A 381 -1.56 -16.88 -3.97
CA ASP A 381 -2.76 -16.41 -3.27
C ASP A 381 -3.51 -15.32 -4.07
N HIS A 382 -2.81 -14.59 -4.94
CA HIS A 382 -3.36 -13.65 -5.93
C HIS A 382 -4.51 -14.29 -6.71
N LYS A 383 -4.25 -15.42 -7.36
CA LYS A 383 -5.27 -16.22 -8.05
C LYS A 383 -6.31 -16.79 -7.09
N ALA A 384 -5.92 -17.18 -5.88
CA ALA A 384 -6.87 -17.68 -4.87
C ALA A 384 -7.83 -16.60 -4.34
N LYS A 385 -7.51 -15.30 -4.49
CA LYS A 385 -8.45 -14.18 -4.24
C LYS A 385 -9.24 -13.76 -5.47
N GLY A 386 -8.91 -14.26 -6.66
CA GLY A 386 -9.62 -13.94 -7.92
C GLY A 386 -8.82 -13.09 -8.92
N GLY A 387 -7.52 -12.90 -8.69
CA GLY A 387 -6.60 -12.34 -9.69
C GLY A 387 -6.87 -10.89 -10.10
N LEU A 388 -6.43 -10.51 -11.30
CA LEU A 388 -6.62 -9.17 -11.84
C LEU A 388 -8.12 -8.83 -12.00
N ALA A 389 -8.97 -9.80 -12.31
CA ALA A 389 -10.42 -9.60 -12.35
C ALA A 389 -10.97 -9.11 -10.99
N GLN A 390 -10.50 -9.68 -9.87
CA GLN A 390 -10.90 -9.23 -8.54
C GLN A 390 -10.32 -7.84 -8.21
N MET A 391 -9.10 -7.54 -8.64
CA MET A 391 -8.47 -6.22 -8.49
C MET A 391 -9.26 -5.13 -9.25
N GLY A 392 -9.71 -5.45 -10.47
CA GLY A 392 -10.54 -4.58 -11.29
C GLY A 392 -11.88 -4.19 -10.66
N LEU A 393 -12.40 -5.02 -9.74
CA LEU A 393 -13.63 -4.72 -9.00
C LEU A 393 -13.45 -3.63 -7.91
N SER A 394 -12.23 -3.39 -7.42
CA SER A 394 -11.90 -2.19 -6.63
C SER A 394 -11.68 -0.98 -7.56
N MET A 395 -10.89 -1.16 -8.63
CA MET A 395 -10.58 -0.09 -9.60
C MET A 395 -11.80 0.52 -10.30
N SER A 396 -12.88 -0.26 -10.47
CA SER A 396 -14.16 0.18 -11.05
C SER A 396 -15.10 0.89 -10.06
N ARG A 397 -14.80 0.87 -8.76
CA ARG A 397 -15.54 1.61 -7.72
C ARG A 397 -14.88 2.91 -7.31
N GLY A 398 -13.64 3.12 -7.76
CA GLY A 398 -12.78 4.20 -7.32
C GLY A 398 -11.89 3.75 -6.17
N MET A 399 -10.62 4.15 -6.21
CA MET A 399 -9.65 3.91 -5.14
C MET A 399 -9.02 5.24 -4.72
N VAL A 400 -8.64 5.37 -3.45
CA VAL A 400 -7.97 6.56 -2.91
C VAL A 400 -6.48 6.49 -3.25
N LEU A 401 -5.93 7.59 -3.76
CA LEU A 401 -4.49 7.74 -4.00
C LEU A 401 -3.79 8.02 -2.67
N THR A 402 -2.90 7.12 -2.28
CA THR A 402 -2.10 7.17 -1.06
C THR A 402 -0.63 7.35 -1.39
N ILE A 403 0.06 8.20 -0.65
CA ILE A 403 1.49 8.48 -0.81
C ILE A 403 2.15 8.43 0.57
N SER A 404 3.30 7.76 0.69
CA SER A 404 3.97 7.57 1.99
C SER A 404 5.50 7.52 1.89
N LEU A 405 6.14 7.70 3.04
CA LEU A 405 7.57 7.41 3.25
C LEU A 405 7.71 6.69 4.61
N TRP A 406 8.32 5.51 4.60
CA TRP A 406 8.41 4.64 5.77
C TRP A 406 9.69 3.79 5.82
N ALA A 407 9.96 3.25 7.01
CA ALA A 407 10.98 2.23 7.27
C ALA A 407 10.29 0.98 7.85
N ASP A 408 10.77 -0.21 7.50
CA ASP A 408 10.05 -1.46 7.74
C ASP A 408 10.46 -2.15 9.06
N HIS A 409 9.58 -2.04 10.06
CA HIS A 409 9.76 -2.64 11.38
C HIS A 409 9.49 -4.15 11.46
N ALA A 410 9.02 -4.79 10.38
CA ALA A 410 8.69 -6.21 10.32
C ALA A 410 9.69 -7.04 9.50
N ALA A 411 10.12 -6.54 8.33
CA ALA A 411 10.98 -7.25 7.38
C ALA A 411 12.10 -6.39 6.76
N GLN A 412 12.36 -5.20 7.32
CA GLN A 412 13.55 -4.36 7.03
C GLN A 412 13.70 -3.97 5.54
N CYS A 413 12.61 -3.90 4.78
CA CYS A 413 12.56 -3.70 3.32
C CYS A 413 13.35 -4.74 2.51
N LEU A 414 13.85 -5.82 3.13
CA LEU A 414 14.71 -6.81 2.48
C LEU A 414 13.97 -7.57 1.37
N TRP A 415 12.65 -7.63 1.47
CA TRP A 415 11.73 -8.16 0.45
C TRP A 415 11.67 -7.28 -0.82
N LEU A 416 12.01 -5.99 -0.72
CA LEU A 416 12.07 -5.02 -1.82
C LEU A 416 13.49 -4.90 -2.41
N ASP A 417 14.52 -4.77 -1.56
CA ASP A 417 15.85 -4.27 -1.98
C ASP A 417 17.05 -5.21 -1.74
N SER A 418 16.84 -6.37 -1.10
CA SER A 418 17.91 -7.26 -0.62
C SER A 418 17.74 -8.72 -1.08
N ASP A 419 18.32 -9.69 -0.38
CA ASP A 419 18.03 -11.13 -0.52
C ASP A 419 17.02 -11.58 0.54
N TYR A 420 15.84 -12.02 0.14
CA TYR A 420 14.77 -12.41 1.05
C TYR A 420 14.04 -13.71 0.63
N PRO A 421 13.75 -14.63 1.57
CA PRO A 421 14.16 -14.59 3.00
C PRO A 421 15.67 -14.77 3.15
N VAL A 422 16.27 -14.14 4.18
CA VAL A 422 17.73 -14.04 4.36
C VAL A 422 18.48 -15.38 4.51
N THR A 423 17.74 -16.47 4.77
CA THR A 423 18.26 -17.84 4.88
C THR A 423 18.28 -18.60 3.54
N ALA A 424 17.67 -18.06 2.49
CA ALA A 424 17.63 -18.68 1.17
C ALA A 424 18.86 -18.32 0.33
N ALA A 425 19.32 -19.26 -0.51
CA ALA A 425 20.46 -19.03 -1.37
C ALA A 425 20.16 -17.97 -2.46
N LYS A 426 21.01 -16.95 -2.56
CA LYS A 426 20.99 -15.86 -3.56
C LYS A 426 20.81 -16.32 -5.02
N SER A 427 21.19 -17.56 -5.33
CA SER A 427 21.06 -18.18 -6.65
C SER A 427 19.67 -18.78 -6.96
N LYS A 428 18.76 -18.88 -5.99
CA LYS A 428 17.39 -19.34 -6.23
C LYS A 428 16.57 -18.21 -6.87
N PRO A 429 15.84 -18.44 -7.98
CA PRO A 429 14.90 -17.47 -8.54
C PRO A 429 13.95 -16.90 -7.49
N GLY A 430 13.70 -15.59 -7.55
CA GLY A 430 12.81 -14.88 -6.62
C GLY A 430 13.42 -14.48 -5.27
N VAL A 431 14.64 -14.91 -4.93
CA VAL A 431 15.28 -14.57 -3.64
C VAL A 431 15.92 -13.19 -3.64
N SER A 432 16.72 -12.84 -4.65
CA SER A 432 17.31 -11.50 -4.75
C SER A 432 16.33 -10.50 -5.35
N ARG A 433 16.13 -9.36 -4.68
CA ARG A 433 15.27 -8.24 -5.13
C ARG A 433 16.03 -6.93 -5.35
N GLY A 434 17.21 -6.78 -4.75
CA GLY A 434 18.15 -5.70 -5.07
C GLY A 434 19.61 -6.00 -4.69
N THR A 435 20.39 -4.94 -4.45
CA THR A 435 21.82 -5.02 -4.09
C THR A 435 22.12 -4.75 -2.62
N CYS A 436 21.10 -4.45 -1.81
CA CYS A 436 21.28 -4.18 -0.38
C CYS A 436 21.78 -5.41 0.38
N ALA A 437 22.38 -5.19 1.55
CA ALA A 437 22.87 -6.26 2.41
C ALA A 437 21.68 -6.96 3.10
N THR A 438 21.84 -8.21 3.53
CA THR A 438 20.85 -8.89 4.41
C THR A 438 20.85 -8.37 5.86
N THR A 439 21.55 -7.26 6.10
CA THR A 439 21.72 -6.56 7.39
C THR A 439 21.45 -5.05 7.28
N SER A 440 20.95 -4.56 6.13
CA SER A 440 20.38 -3.20 6.04
C SER A 440 18.97 -3.17 6.63
N GLY A 441 18.32 -2.00 6.64
CA GLY A 441 16.90 -1.90 6.96
C GLY A 441 16.53 -1.99 8.45
N VAL A 442 17.48 -2.22 9.36
CA VAL A 442 17.27 -2.11 10.81
C VAL A 442 16.72 -0.71 11.13
N PRO A 443 15.48 -0.55 11.63
CA PRO A 443 14.80 0.75 11.64
C PRO A 443 15.55 1.84 12.40
N ASP A 444 16.04 1.57 13.61
CA ASP A 444 16.83 2.56 14.38
C ASP A 444 18.08 3.03 13.62
N GLU A 445 18.74 2.14 12.87
CA GLU A 445 19.90 2.51 12.05
C GLU A 445 19.50 3.32 10.81
N VAL A 446 18.39 2.95 10.15
CA VAL A 446 17.86 3.68 8.98
C VAL A 446 17.43 5.08 9.39
N ILE A 447 16.58 5.19 10.42
CA ILE A 447 16.03 6.44 10.95
C ILE A 447 17.15 7.36 11.43
N ALA A 448 18.24 6.82 12.00
CA ALA A 448 19.39 7.63 12.43
C ALA A 448 20.30 8.07 11.27
N LYS A 449 20.55 7.22 10.27
CA LYS A 449 21.48 7.50 9.15
C LYS A 449 20.83 8.30 8.01
N GLN A 450 19.55 8.04 7.74
CA GLN A 450 18.75 8.59 6.65
C GLN A 450 17.73 9.63 7.15
N ALA A 451 17.97 10.24 8.33
CA ALA A 451 17.03 11.16 8.98
C ALA A 451 16.57 12.32 8.08
N GLU A 452 17.47 12.82 7.24
CA GLU A 452 17.21 13.94 6.34
C GLU A 452 16.58 13.54 5.00
N SER A 453 16.51 12.24 4.68
CA SER A 453 16.08 11.73 3.38
C SER A 453 14.63 12.09 3.05
N THR A 454 14.43 12.58 1.84
CA THR A 454 13.16 13.09 1.35
C THR A 454 12.77 12.40 0.04
N VAL A 455 11.50 12.01 -0.10
CA VAL A 455 10.92 11.55 -1.38
C VAL A 455 10.05 12.64 -1.98
N LYS A 456 10.07 12.80 -3.30
CA LYS A 456 9.28 13.81 -4.01
C LYS A 456 8.44 13.18 -5.10
N PHE A 457 7.15 13.46 -5.08
CA PHE A 457 6.17 13.06 -6.08
C PHE A 457 5.62 14.33 -6.74
N THR A 458 5.73 14.42 -8.05
CA THR A 458 5.44 15.63 -8.84
C THR A 458 4.57 15.28 -10.05
N ASN A 459 3.91 16.26 -10.67
CA ASN A 459 3.34 16.14 -12.01
C ASN A 459 2.39 14.93 -12.16
N ILE A 460 1.47 14.76 -11.21
CA ILE A 460 0.53 13.62 -11.13
C ILE A 460 -0.59 13.79 -12.15
N ARG A 461 -0.77 12.81 -13.03
CA ARG A 461 -1.69 12.79 -14.17
C ARG A 461 -2.47 11.49 -14.25
N ILE A 462 -3.77 11.56 -14.56
CA ILE A 462 -4.59 10.41 -14.98
C ILE A 462 -5.32 10.74 -16.29
N GLY A 463 -5.54 9.76 -17.16
CA GLY A 463 -6.40 9.93 -18.33
C GLY A 463 -6.50 8.69 -19.20
N ASP A 464 -7.11 8.83 -20.38
CA ASP A 464 -7.14 7.77 -21.40
C ASP A 464 -5.72 7.26 -21.73
N ILE A 465 -5.60 5.97 -22.05
CA ILE A 465 -4.32 5.34 -22.38
C ILE A 465 -3.62 6.08 -23.53
N GLY A 466 -2.38 6.54 -23.28
CA GLY A 466 -1.57 7.33 -24.20
C GLY A 466 -1.79 8.84 -24.15
N THR A 467 -2.49 9.40 -23.15
CA THR A 467 -2.72 10.85 -23.03
C THR A 467 -1.85 11.57 -22.01
N THR A 468 -1.32 10.89 -20.99
CA THR A 468 -0.55 11.54 -19.92
C THR A 468 0.91 11.82 -20.31
N VAL A 469 1.44 11.07 -21.29
CA VAL A 469 2.79 11.22 -21.86
C VAL A 469 2.78 11.02 -23.36
N LYS A 470 3.27 12.02 -24.11
CA LYS A 470 3.36 11.97 -25.57
C LYS A 470 4.41 10.97 -26.03
N GLY A 471 4.08 10.18 -27.05
CA GLY A 471 5.03 9.30 -27.75
C GLY A 471 5.17 7.87 -27.19
N ILE A 472 4.57 7.55 -26.05
CA ILE A 472 4.52 6.16 -25.55
C ILE A 472 3.47 5.38 -26.34
N SER A 473 3.90 4.52 -27.25
CA SER A 473 3.01 3.82 -28.19
C SER A 473 1.87 3.10 -27.47
N ILE A 474 0.65 3.29 -27.97
CA ILE A 474 -0.50 2.46 -27.61
C ILE A 474 -0.33 1.14 -28.36
N GLY A 475 0.26 0.14 -27.70
CA GLY A 475 0.43 -1.19 -28.27
C GLY A 475 -0.93 -1.79 -28.62
N LYS A 476 -1.03 -2.48 -29.76
CA LYS A 476 -2.21 -3.28 -30.06
C LYS A 476 -2.25 -4.45 -29.08
N SER A 477 -3.18 -4.42 -28.12
CA SER A 477 -3.54 -5.61 -27.35
C SER A 477 -3.96 -6.72 -28.32
N SER A 478 -3.52 -7.95 -28.06
CA SER A 478 -3.83 -9.11 -28.92
C SER A 478 -5.22 -9.63 -28.60
N ALA A 479 -6.24 -8.84 -28.93
CA ALA A 479 -7.63 -9.30 -28.90
C ALA A 479 -7.79 -10.51 -29.81
N VAL A 480 -8.16 -11.65 -29.23
CA VAL A 480 -8.52 -12.86 -29.98
C VAL A 480 -9.93 -12.64 -30.52
N THR A 481 -10.01 -12.12 -31.75
CA THR A 481 -11.26 -12.12 -32.51
C THR A 481 -11.61 -13.56 -32.89
N GLN A 482 -12.56 -14.17 -32.18
CA GLN A 482 -13.35 -15.25 -32.76
C GLN A 482 -14.16 -14.67 -33.92
N ASP A 483 -14.07 -15.32 -35.08
CA ASP A 483 -14.72 -14.92 -36.31
C ASP A 483 -16.04 -15.68 -36.46
N ASP A 484 -17.04 -15.31 -35.65
CA ASP A 484 -18.41 -15.82 -35.76
C ASP A 484 -19.18 -15.00 -36.80
N SER A 485 -18.92 -15.26 -38.08
CA SER A 485 -19.67 -14.66 -39.19
C SER A 485 -20.93 -15.48 -39.51
N GLU A 486 -22.09 -15.06 -38.96
CA GLU A 486 -23.37 -15.61 -39.39
C GLU A 486 -23.67 -15.29 -40.87
N GLU A 487 -24.13 -16.29 -41.63
CA GLU A 487 -24.29 -16.22 -43.09
C GLU A 487 -25.71 -15.77 -43.48
N ASP A 488 -25.89 -14.48 -43.82
CA ASP A 488 -27.17 -13.97 -44.35
C ASP A 488 -27.40 -14.41 -45.81
N THR A 489 -28.26 -15.42 -45.98
CA THR A 489 -28.51 -16.06 -47.27
C THR A 489 -29.57 -15.34 -48.11
N THR A 490 -29.15 -14.45 -49.02
CA THR A 490 -30.02 -13.91 -50.08
C THR A 490 -29.62 -14.38 -51.48
N ALA A 491 -30.28 -15.45 -51.94
CA ALA A 491 -30.08 -15.98 -53.30
C ALA A 491 -30.77 -15.13 -54.37
N THR A 492 -30.17 -15.02 -55.57
CA THR A 492 -30.84 -15.20 -56.88
C THR A 492 -29.87 -15.10 -58.07
N LYS A 493 -29.80 -16.19 -58.86
CA LYS A 493 -29.31 -16.28 -60.27
C LYS A 493 -27.95 -15.67 -60.62
N GLN A 494 -27.02 -16.55 -60.98
CA GLN A 494 -25.95 -16.26 -61.94
C GLN A 494 -26.22 -17.01 -63.24
N SER A 495 -25.92 -16.39 -64.39
CA SER A 495 -25.99 -17.02 -65.73
C SER A 495 -24.58 -17.30 -66.26
N ASP A 496 -24.50 -18.17 -67.27
CA ASP A 496 -23.25 -18.63 -67.89
C ASP A 496 -22.33 -17.48 -68.34
N ASP A 497 -21.03 -17.67 -68.17
CA ASP A 497 -20.13 -17.75 -69.34
C ASP A 497 -18.80 -18.44 -69.00
N THR A 498 -18.25 -19.20 -69.96
CA THR A 498 -16.86 -19.70 -69.97
C THR A 498 -16.46 -19.92 -71.42
N PRO A 499 -15.25 -19.53 -71.84
CA PRO A 499 -14.08 -20.43 -71.70
C PRO A 499 -12.78 -19.61 -71.42
N SER A 500 -11.53 -20.08 -71.54
CA SER A 500 -10.96 -21.29 -72.15
C SER A 500 -9.50 -21.52 -71.70
N VAL A 501 -9.08 -22.80 -71.58
CA VAL A 501 -7.69 -23.35 -71.66
C VAL A 501 -6.60 -22.74 -70.75
N ASP A 502 -5.51 -23.42 -70.38
CA ASP A 502 -4.80 -24.53 -71.05
C ASP A 502 -4.21 -25.57 -70.09
N ALA A 503 -3.77 -26.71 -70.61
CA ALA A 503 -3.34 -27.86 -69.81
C ALA A 503 -2.00 -28.48 -70.27
N ALA A 504 -1.16 -28.88 -69.31
CA ALA A 504 -0.01 -29.74 -69.55
C ALA A 504 0.32 -30.59 -68.31
N ALA A 505 0.44 -31.92 -68.49
CA ALA A 505 0.83 -32.86 -67.45
C ALA A 505 1.79 -33.93 -68.00
N VAL A 506 2.78 -34.36 -67.22
CA VAL A 506 3.68 -35.49 -67.53
C VAL A 506 3.94 -36.29 -66.24
N LYS A 507 4.10 -37.62 -66.37
CA LYS A 507 4.25 -38.60 -65.26
C LYS A 507 5.64 -39.26 -65.22
N GLY A 508 6.01 -39.84 -64.08
CA GLY A 508 7.01 -40.91 -63.90
C GLY A 508 7.45 -41.01 -62.42
N ASN A 509 7.20 -42.09 -61.67
CA ASN A 509 7.84 -43.44 -61.67
C ASN A 509 9.34 -43.41 -61.30
N SER A 510 9.90 -44.33 -60.49
CA SER A 510 9.35 -45.31 -59.51
C SER A 510 10.52 -46.07 -58.81
N GLU A 511 10.30 -46.66 -57.62
CA GLU A 511 10.97 -47.88 -57.09
C GLU A 511 12.52 -47.84 -56.84
N VAL A 512 13.19 -48.74 -56.07
CA VAL A 512 12.81 -49.97 -55.33
C VAL A 512 13.75 -50.30 -54.13
N ALA A 513 13.22 -51.05 -53.13
CA ALA A 513 13.86 -51.98 -52.15
C ALA A 513 15.03 -51.54 -51.19
N GLY A 514 15.21 -52.18 -50.01
CA GLY A 514 14.35 -53.16 -49.31
C GLY A 514 15.05 -54.03 -48.24
N GLU A 515 14.24 -54.87 -47.54
CA GLU A 515 14.59 -56.07 -46.72
C GLU A 515 15.37 -55.86 -45.39
N ALA A 516 15.23 -56.64 -44.30
CA ALA A 516 14.25 -57.64 -43.78
C ALA A 516 14.56 -57.86 -42.25
N GLY A 517 13.82 -58.56 -41.37
CA GLY A 517 12.59 -59.37 -41.43
C GLY A 517 11.78 -59.24 -40.09
N GLU A 518 10.81 -60.07 -39.67
CA GLU A 518 10.68 -61.54 -39.44
C GLU A 518 10.96 -61.99 -37.99
N ASP A 519 10.15 -62.84 -37.32
CA ASP A 519 8.80 -63.42 -37.56
C ASP A 519 8.34 -64.10 -36.22
N ALA A 520 7.09 -64.38 -35.81
CA ALA A 520 5.69 -64.22 -36.30
C ALA A 520 4.80 -63.81 -35.08
N VAL A 521 3.52 -64.15 -34.79
CA VAL A 521 2.29 -64.85 -35.29
C VAL A 521 1.15 -64.36 -34.35
N ASP A 522 -0.18 -64.53 -34.51
CA ASP A 522 -1.18 -64.74 -35.59
C ASP A 522 -2.57 -64.78 -34.86
N GLY A 523 -3.73 -64.37 -35.38
CA GLY A 523 -4.10 -63.74 -36.66
C GLY A 523 -5.62 -63.62 -36.82
N ALA A 524 -6.07 -63.14 -37.99
CA ALA A 524 -7.46 -63.07 -38.50
C ALA A 524 -8.51 -62.17 -37.75
N ALA A 525 -9.45 -61.49 -38.42
CA ALA A 525 -9.57 -61.05 -39.83
C ALA A 525 -10.76 -60.05 -40.03
N THR A 526 -10.64 -59.11 -40.98
CA THR A 526 -11.74 -58.38 -41.72
C THR A 526 -12.73 -57.49 -40.92
N LYS A 527 -13.26 -56.34 -41.43
CA LYS A 527 -13.06 -55.55 -42.67
C LYS A 527 -13.57 -54.08 -42.49
N GLU A 528 -13.02 -53.17 -43.31
CA GLU A 528 -13.45 -51.82 -43.79
C GLU A 528 -14.99 -51.52 -43.90
N THR A 529 -15.52 -50.27 -43.97
CA THR A 529 -15.09 -48.84 -43.80
C THR A 529 -16.32 -47.90 -43.81
N GLU A 530 -16.11 -46.60 -43.56
CA GLU A 530 -16.87 -45.42 -44.08
C GLU A 530 -18.20 -44.98 -43.43
N GLU A 531 -18.58 -43.74 -43.75
CA GLU A 531 -19.57 -42.86 -43.11
C GLU A 531 -20.73 -42.55 -44.09
N GLU A 532 -21.95 -42.32 -43.60
CA GLU A 532 -22.83 -41.22 -44.08
C GLU A 532 -24.03 -41.00 -43.12
N GLU A 533 -24.72 -39.87 -43.28
CA GLU A 533 -25.89 -39.47 -42.46
C GLU A 533 -27.20 -40.14 -42.87
N VAL A 534 -28.12 -40.34 -41.93
CA VAL A 534 -29.56 -40.54 -42.22
C VAL A 534 -30.46 -39.96 -41.12
N ASP A 535 -31.25 -38.94 -41.45
CA ASP A 535 -32.55 -38.65 -40.82
C ASP A 535 -33.66 -39.00 -41.83
N PRO A 536 -34.77 -39.61 -41.41
CA PRO A 536 -36.02 -38.84 -41.56
C PRO A 536 -37.15 -39.11 -40.56
N ALA A 537 -37.86 -38.01 -40.27
CA ALA A 537 -39.32 -37.87 -40.15
C ALA A 537 -40.02 -38.15 -38.79
N ALA A 538 -40.95 -37.24 -38.48
CA ALA A 538 -41.76 -37.19 -37.26
C ALA A 538 -43.16 -37.81 -37.42
N THR A 539 -43.92 -37.97 -36.31
CA THR A 539 -45.34 -37.53 -36.23
C THR A 539 -46.00 -37.67 -34.84
N LYS A 540 -46.73 -36.61 -34.42
CA LYS A 540 -47.91 -36.58 -33.50
C LYS A 540 -47.69 -36.96 -32.02
N GLY A 541 -48.54 -36.53 -31.06
CA GLY A 541 -49.78 -35.74 -31.13
C GLY A 541 -50.05 -34.92 -29.85
N ALA A 542 -51.24 -34.32 -29.70
CA ALA A 542 -51.57 -33.28 -28.70
C ALA A 542 -52.78 -33.67 -27.79
N GLU A 543 -53.41 -32.66 -27.15
CA GLU A 543 -54.61 -32.69 -26.26
C GLU A 543 -54.32 -33.10 -24.78
N GLU A 544 -54.90 -32.50 -23.71
CA GLU A 544 -55.83 -31.35 -23.60
C GLU A 544 -55.75 -30.61 -22.21
N GLU A 545 -56.84 -29.99 -21.71
CA GLU A 545 -56.90 -28.77 -20.86
C GLU A 545 -57.23 -28.92 -19.34
N GLU A 546 -56.95 -27.85 -18.55
CA GLU A 546 -57.43 -27.51 -17.17
C GLU A 546 -57.15 -28.49 -15.98
N VAL A 547 -57.27 -28.16 -14.68
CA VAL A 547 -57.93 -27.05 -13.93
C VAL A 547 -57.13 -26.64 -12.66
N ASP A 548 -57.29 -25.39 -12.19
CA ASP A 548 -56.78 -24.83 -10.92
C ASP A 548 -57.70 -25.10 -9.69
N PRO A 549 -57.18 -24.96 -8.45
CA PRO A 549 -57.91 -24.18 -7.44
C PRO A 549 -57.05 -23.32 -6.49
N ALA A 550 -57.18 -21.99 -6.60
CA ALA A 550 -57.77 -21.05 -5.61
C ALA A 550 -57.52 -21.31 -4.10
N ALA A 551 -57.32 -20.31 -3.22
CA ALA A 551 -57.32 -18.83 -3.28
C ALA A 551 -56.96 -18.29 -1.88
N THR A 552 -56.50 -17.06 -1.60
CA THR A 552 -56.00 -15.87 -2.35
C THR A 552 -55.03 -15.14 -1.36
N LYS A 553 -54.87 -13.82 -1.11
CA LYS A 553 -55.50 -12.54 -1.52
C LYS A 553 -54.56 -11.37 -1.18
N GLU A 554 -54.28 -10.49 -2.15
CA GLU A 554 -53.90 -9.07 -1.93
C GLU A 554 -54.74 -8.15 -2.83
N THR A 555 -54.64 -6.83 -2.66
CA THR A 555 -55.52 -5.81 -3.29
C THR A 555 -54.73 -4.55 -3.64
N GLU A 556 -55.12 -3.91 -4.74
CA GLU A 556 -54.47 -2.75 -5.37
C GLU A 556 -54.86 -1.38 -4.76
N GLU A 557 -54.23 -0.33 -5.29
CA GLU A 557 -54.49 1.13 -5.15
C GLU A 557 -54.23 1.75 -3.74
N GLU A 558 -53.38 2.77 -3.56
CA GLU A 558 -53.38 4.10 -4.19
C GLU A 558 -51.96 4.67 -4.44
N GLU A 559 -51.76 5.34 -5.58
CA GLU A 559 -50.91 6.54 -5.67
C GLU A 559 -51.76 7.70 -6.22
N VAL A 560 -51.64 8.88 -5.62
CA VAL A 560 -52.52 10.04 -5.92
C VAL A 560 -51.69 11.27 -6.28
N ASP A 561 -51.65 11.60 -7.57
CA ASP A 561 -51.14 12.88 -8.08
C ASP A 561 -52.21 13.98 -8.03
N PRO A 562 -51.80 15.24 -7.75
CA PRO A 562 -52.60 16.39 -8.14
C PRO A 562 -51.78 17.49 -8.87
N ALA A 563 -51.75 17.40 -10.20
CA ALA A 563 -52.24 18.46 -11.12
C ALA A 563 -51.50 19.84 -11.19
N ALA A 564 -51.43 20.53 -12.33
CA ALA A 564 -51.82 20.17 -13.71
C ALA A 564 -51.11 21.01 -14.78
N THR A 565 -51.09 20.42 -15.97
CA THR A 565 -50.71 20.89 -17.31
C THR A 565 -50.96 22.37 -17.69
N LYS A 566 -50.00 22.92 -18.47
CA LYS A 566 -50.28 23.34 -19.86
C LYS A 566 -49.02 23.56 -20.71
N GLY A 567 -48.98 22.93 -21.89
CA GLY A 567 -48.25 23.46 -23.06
C GLY A 567 -49.20 24.32 -23.93
N ALA A 568 -48.91 24.64 -25.19
CA ALA A 568 -47.72 24.44 -26.03
C ALA A 568 -47.85 25.37 -27.26
N GLU A 569 -46.80 25.56 -28.05
CA GLU A 569 -46.85 25.72 -29.53
C GLU A 569 -45.43 25.76 -30.13
N GLU A 570 -45.31 25.56 -31.45
CA GLU A 570 -44.06 25.25 -32.16
C GLU A 570 -43.74 26.27 -33.30
N GLU A 571 -42.61 26.02 -33.98
CA GLU A 571 -42.31 26.33 -35.39
C GLU A 571 -41.68 27.67 -35.88
N GLU A 572 -40.84 27.47 -36.92
CA GLU A 572 -40.52 28.31 -38.10
C GLU A 572 -39.63 29.59 -38.03
N VAL A 573 -38.33 29.35 -38.31
CA VAL A 573 -37.48 29.95 -39.39
C VAL A 573 -37.13 31.47 -39.44
N ASP A 574 -35.85 31.72 -39.78
CA ASP A 574 -35.15 32.99 -40.06
C ASP A 574 -35.69 33.76 -41.31
N PRO A 575 -35.61 35.10 -41.33
CA PRO A 575 -34.86 35.69 -42.46
C PRO A 575 -34.00 36.94 -42.16
N ALA A 576 -32.74 36.83 -42.58
CA ALA A 576 -31.74 37.87 -42.87
C ALA A 576 -32.23 39.15 -43.60
N ALA A 577 -31.42 40.25 -43.52
CA ALA A 577 -30.60 40.74 -44.66
C ALA A 577 -29.96 42.16 -44.52
N THR A 578 -28.61 42.21 -44.62
CA THR A 578 -27.80 43.31 -45.25
C THR A 578 -27.75 44.72 -44.57
N LYS A 579 -26.77 45.63 -44.81
CA LYS A 579 -25.76 45.77 -45.89
C LYS A 579 -24.56 46.71 -45.49
N GLU A 580 -23.34 46.41 -45.97
CA GLU A 580 -22.16 47.32 -46.21
C GLU A 580 -21.49 48.08 -45.02
N THR A 581 -20.18 48.40 -44.99
CA THR A 581 -19.10 48.42 -46.04
C THR A 581 -17.68 48.13 -45.46
N GLU A 582 -16.66 48.02 -46.34
CA GLU A 582 -15.21 47.74 -46.14
C GLU A 582 -14.42 48.94 -45.51
N GLU A 583 -13.08 49.01 -45.29
CA GLU A 583 -11.83 48.44 -45.89
C GLU A 583 -10.74 48.20 -44.79
N GLU A 584 -9.97 47.09 -44.78
CA GLU A 584 -8.61 46.83 -45.32
C GLU A 584 -7.44 46.96 -44.28
N GLU A 585 -6.29 46.32 -44.55
CA GLU A 585 -5.11 46.12 -43.66
C GLU A 585 -4.13 47.32 -43.61
N VAL A 586 -3.12 47.34 -42.71
CA VAL A 586 -1.67 46.98 -42.95
C VAL A 586 -0.88 47.01 -41.62
N ASP A 587 0.17 46.18 -41.51
CA ASP A 587 1.26 46.21 -40.50
C ASP A 587 2.21 47.44 -40.62
N PRO A 588 2.90 47.84 -39.53
CA PRO A 588 4.17 48.58 -39.66
C PRO A 588 5.30 48.06 -38.75
N ALA A 589 6.22 47.28 -39.32
CA ALA A 589 7.53 47.01 -38.73
C ALA A 589 8.62 48.05 -39.11
N ALA A 590 9.59 48.27 -38.21
CA ALA A 590 10.93 48.87 -38.46
C ALA A 590 11.00 50.38 -38.86
N THR A 591 12.07 51.14 -38.62
CA THR A 591 13.32 50.97 -37.81
C THR A 591 13.99 52.33 -37.50
N LYS A 592 14.69 52.39 -36.35
CA LYS A 592 15.97 53.12 -36.08
C LYS A 592 16.26 53.01 -34.57
N GLY A 593 17.42 52.59 -34.06
CA GLY A 593 18.62 52.06 -34.69
C GLY A 593 19.89 52.61 -34.03
N ALA A 594 20.60 51.74 -33.28
CA ALA A 594 22.02 51.73 -32.84
C ALA A 594 22.70 53.06 -32.38
N GLU A 595 23.64 53.11 -31.44
CA GLU A 595 24.54 52.13 -30.79
C GLU A 595 24.40 52.27 -29.23
N GLU A 596 25.13 51.64 -28.29
CA GLU A 596 26.40 50.87 -28.28
C GLU A 596 26.43 49.86 -27.08
N GLU A 597 27.60 49.41 -26.60
CA GLU A 597 27.79 48.37 -25.56
C GLU A 597 27.38 48.76 -24.12
N GLU A 598 26.97 47.76 -23.30
CA GLU A 598 27.56 47.26 -22.02
C GLU A 598 26.70 46.02 -21.63
N VAL A 599 27.16 44.79 -21.39
CA VAL A 599 28.34 44.20 -20.71
C VAL A 599 28.28 44.34 -19.18
N ASP A 600 28.21 43.19 -18.51
CA ASP A 600 27.92 42.98 -17.08
C ASP A 600 29.09 43.31 -16.13
N PRO A 601 28.87 44.08 -15.05
CA PRO A 601 29.80 44.18 -13.92
C PRO A 601 29.19 43.69 -12.59
N ALA A 602 29.72 42.57 -12.07
CA ALA A 602 29.38 42.08 -10.75
C ALA A 602 30.08 42.83 -9.59
N ALA A 603 29.33 43.01 -8.49
CA ALA A 603 29.76 43.05 -7.07
C ALA A 603 30.98 43.91 -6.63
N THR A 604 30.71 44.98 -5.89
CA THR A 604 31.34 45.37 -4.60
C THR A 604 30.38 46.36 -3.92
N LYS A 605 29.96 46.24 -2.65
CA LYS A 605 30.67 46.15 -1.35
C LYS A 605 31.20 47.51 -0.88
N GLU A 606 30.83 47.88 0.36
CA GLU A 606 31.50 48.55 1.50
C GLU A 606 30.32 49.14 2.36
N THR A 607 30.11 49.02 3.68
CA THR A 607 30.89 48.97 4.96
C THR A 607 31.11 50.32 5.67
N GLU A 608 30.52 50.40 6.88
CA GLU A 608 30.90 51.17 8.10
C GLU A 608 30.86 52.71 8.14
N GLU A 609 30.19 53.22 9.19
CA GLU A 609 30.64 54.18 10.23
C GLU A 609 29.51 54.15 11.31
N GLU A 610 29.69 53.53 12.47
CA GLU A 610 30.45 53.91 13.69
C GLU A 610 29.77 54.98 14.58
N GLU A 611 29.42 54.59 15.81
CA GLU A 611 29.54 55.43 17.01
C GLU A 611 30.10 54.58 18.17
N VAL A 612 30.68 55.23 19.18
CA VAL A 612 31.82 54.69 19.95
C VAL A 612 31.52 54.54 21.45
N ASP A 613 32.13 53.53 22.09
CA ASP A 613 32.13 53.29 23.55
C ASP A 613 32.97 54.32 24.35
N PRO A 614 32.46 54.87 25.47
CA PRO A 614 33.26 55.52 26.50
C PRO A 614 33.18 54.80 27.86
N ALA A 615 34.30 54.24 28.30
CA ALA A 615 34.37 53.35 29.47
C ALA A 615 34.32 54.03 30.87
N ALA A 616 33.74 53.27 31.82
CA ALA A 616 34.06 53.18 33.26
C ALA A 616 33.97 54.42 34.19
N THR A 617 33.29 54.26 35.35
CA THR A 617 33.96 53.98 36.65
C THR A 617 32.99 53.81 37.86
N LYS A 618 33.40 52.93 38.80
CA LYS A 618 33.17 52.89 40.28
C LYS A 618 31.75 52.83 40.91
N GLU A 619 31.59 51.81 41.77
CA GLU A 619 31.03 51.82 43.17
C GLU A 619 29.53 52.19 43.36
N THR A 620 28.73 51.61 44.26
CA THR A 620 28.82 50.51 45.27
C THR A 620 27.37 49.96 45.50
N GLU A 621 26.88 49.18 46.49
CA GLU A 621 27.22 48.58 47.82
C GLU A 621 26.11 47.49 48.04
N GLU A 622 26.20 46.38 48.79
CA GLU A 622 27.27 45.45 49.23
C GLU A 622 26.57 44.22 49.89
N GLU A 623 26.77 42.95 49.45
CA GLU A 623 26.33 41.75 50.23
C GLU A 623 27.23 40.49 50.05
N GLU A 624 28.17 40.41 50.99
CA GLU A 624 28.84 39.25 51.61
C GLU A 624 27.92 38.05 51.99
N VAL A 625 28.36 36.80 52.23
CA VAL A 625 29.65 36.07 52.06
C VAL A 625 29.36 34.57 51.74
N ASP A 626 30.32 33.86 51.14
CA ASP A 626 30.50 32.39 51.27
C ASP A 626 31.12 32.05 52.66
N PRO A 627 30.94 30.84 53.21
CA PRO A 627 32.16 30.02 53.31
C PRO A 627 32.00 28.49 53.16
N ALA A 628 32.65 27.99 52.11
CA ALA A 628 33.68 26.94 52.17
C ALA A 628 33.28 25.46 52.41
N ALA A 629 34.06 24.57 51.78
CA ALA A 629 33.91 23.12 51.84
C ALA A 629 34.84 22.46 52.88
N THR A 630 34.41 21.31 53.42
CA THR A 630 35.26 20.39 54.21
C THR A 630 35.01 18.93 53.85
N LYS A 631 36.08 18.11 53.85
CA LYS A 631 36.01 16.64 53.79
C LYS A 631 35.88 16.04 55.21
N GLY A 632 35.14 14.94 55.31
CA GLY A 632 35.13 13.94 56.40
C GLY A 632 34.13 12.84 56.03
N ALA A 633 34.39 11.53 56.03
CA ALA A 633 35.17 10.64 56.90
C ALA A 633 34.30 9.99 58.02
N GLU A 634 33.82 8.78 57.71
CA GLU A 634 33.55 7.58 58.52
C GLU A 634 32.97 7.65 59.97
N GLU A 635 31.85 6.92 60.11
CA GLU A 635 31.43 6.03 61.23
C GLU A 635 30.92 6.58 62.60
N GLU A 636 30.27 5.67 63.35
CA GLU A 636 29.69 5.75 64.72
C GLU A 636 28.50 6.72 64.97
N GLU A 637 27.48 6.42 65.81
CA GLU A 637 26.98 5.14 66.38
C GLU A 637 25.52 5.30 66.95
N VAL A 638 24.90 4.18 67.36
CA VAL A 638 23.71 3.96 68.24
C VAL A 638 22.32 4.58 67.99
N ASP A 639 21.31 3.72 68.14
CA ASP A 639 19.88 4.00 68.32
C ASP A 639 19.42 3.63 69.76
N PRO A 640 18.50 4.38 70.42
CA PRO A 640 17.99 4.03 71.75
C PRO A 640 16.51 3.57 71.77
N ALA A 641 16.30 2.25 71.75
CA ALA A 641 15.53 1.44 72.71
C ALA A 641 14.16 1.92 73.28
N ALA A 642 13.14 1.07 73.54
CA ALA A 642 12.95 -0.36 73.25
C ALA A 642 11.53 -0.84 73.64
N THR A 643 11.27 -2.11 73.28
CA THR A 643 10.35 -3.14 73.83
C THR A 643 9.12 -3.48 72.97
N LYS A 644 8.73 -4.76 72.82
CA LYS A 644 8.91 -5.90 73.75
C LYS A 644 9.05 -7.29 73.06
N GLU A 645 9.55 -8.27 73.82
CA GLU A 645 9.91 -9.67 73.50
C GLU A 645 8.69 -10.56 73.06
N THR A 646 8.81 -11.81 72.56
CA THR A 646 9.66 -12.97 72.98
C THR A 646 9.93 -14.06 71.90
N GLU A 647 11.17 -14.61 71.90
CA GLU A 647 11.60 -16.06 71.91
C GLU A 647 10.90 -17.14 71.04
N GLU A 648 11.56 -18.21 70.51
CA GLU A 648 12.98 -18.51 70.17
C GLU A 648 13.10 -19.89 69.41
N GLU A 649 14.24 -20.14 68.73
CA GLU A 649 14.83 -21.46 68.27
C GLU A 649 14.01 -22.48 67.42
N GLU A 650 14.55 -23.50 66.71
CA GLU A 650 15.92 -24.07 66.47
C GLU A 650 16.22 -24.24 64.93
N VAL A 651 17.31 -24.93 64.52
CA VAL A 651 17.91 -24.90 63.15
C VAL A 651 18.32 -26.28 62.57
N ASP A 652 18.08 -26.50 61.26
CA ASP A 652 18.64 -27.58 60.38
C ASP A 652 18.32 -29.07 60.78
N PRO A 653 18.78 -30.14 60.07
CA PRO A 653 19.58 -30.27 58.83
C PRO A 653 18.92 -31.11 57.70
N ALA A 654 19.66 -31.34 56.60
CA ALA A 654 19.21 -32.09 55.41
C ALA A 654 19.51 -33.61 55.42
N ALA A 655 18.61 -34.45 54.84
CA ALA A 655 18.93 -35.62 53.97
C ALA A 655 17.71 -36.50 53.53
N THR A 656 17.46 -36.58 52.22
CA THR A 656 17.08 -37.77 51.39
C THR A 656 16.06 -38.87 51.85
N LYS A 657 14.99 -39.03 51.03
CA LYS A 657 14.50 -40.27 50.32
C LYS A 657 13.36 -41.20 50.87
N GLU A 658 12.66 -41.80 49.88
CA GLU A 658 11.77 -43.01 49.85
C GLU A 658 10.26 -42.92 50.26
N ALA A 659 9.42 -43.62 49.46
CA ALA A 659 8.12 -44.30 49.75
C ALA A 659 6.88 -43.46 50.23
N ASP A 660 5.60 -43.85 50.03
CA ASP A 660 4.89 -44.90 49.23
C ASP A 660 3.43 -44.37 48.98
N SER A 661 2.73 -44.58 47.85
CA SER A 661 1.92 -45.74 47.37
C SER A 661 0.45 -45.85 47.89
N GLU A 662 -0.44 -46.36 47.01
CA GLU A 662 -1.78 -46.98 47.26
C GLU A 662 -2.96 -46.14 47.86
N GLU A 663 -4.26 -46.45 47.65
CA GLU A 663 -5.01 -47.11 46.55
C GLU A 663 -6.57 -46.90 46.72
N GLU A 664 -7.30 -46.64 45.61
CA GLU A 664 -8.78 -46.75 45.33
C GLU A 664 -9.84 -46.44 46.44
N VAL A 665 -11.19 -46.55 46.31
CA VAL A 665 -12.19 -47.02 45.30
C VAL A 665 -13.40 -46.01 45.31
N ASP A 666 -14.48 -46.05 44.52
CA ASP A 666 -15.32 -47.15 44.01
C ASP A 666 -16.08 -46.75 42.71
N ALA A 667 -16.81 -47.69 42.07
CA ALA A 667 -17.21 -47.62 40.66
C ALA A 667 -18.68 -48.04 40.36
N ALA A 668 -18.90 -48.69 39.19
CA ALA A 668 -20.14 -49.28 38.63
C ALA A 668 -21.14 -48.32 37.92
N ALA A 669 -21.80 -48.68 36.79
CA ALA A 669 -21.66 -49.77 35.79
C ALA A 669 -22.52 -49.39 34.52
N THR A 670 -22.63 -50.10 33.38
CA THR A 670 -22.41 -51.52 32.99
C THR A 670 -21.99 -51.71 31.50
N LYS A 671 -21.04 -52.63 31.26
CA LYS A 671 -20.97 -53.74 30.24
C LYS A 671 -21.78 -53.65 28.93
N GLY A 672 -21.32 -54.10 27.75
CA GLY A 672 -20.09 -54.82 27.29
C GLY A 672 -20.36 -55.54 25.93
N GLY A 673 -19.45 -56.17 25.18
CA GLY A 673 -17.97 -56.33 25.25
C GLY A 673 -17.44 -57.40 24.26
N ASP A 674 -16.12 -57.36 23.94
CA ASP A 674 -15.23 -58.44 23.38
C ASP A 674 -15.52 -59.14 22.01
N PRO A 675 -14.55 -59.88 21.37
CA PRO A 675 -13.08 -59.94 21.54
C PRO A 675 -12.20 -59.98 20.23
N ALA A 676 -10.86 -59.96 20.38
CA ALA A 676 -9.75 -60.58 19.57
C ALA A 676 -9.73 -60.52 18.00
N ALA A 677 -8.70 -60.03 17.28
CA ALA A 677 -7.26 -60.42 17.16
C ALA A 677 -6.99 -61.64 16.21
N THR A 678 -5.89 -61.80 15.43
CA THR A 678 -4.44 -61.48 15.61
C THR A 678 -3.62 -61.47 14.27
N LYS A 679 -2.42 -60.83 14.27
CA LYS A 679 -1.13 -61.23 13.61
C LYS A 679 -1.01 -61.32 12.06
N GLU A 680 0.15 -61.22 11.37
CA GLU A 680 1.56 -60.72 11.56
C GLU A 680 2.23 -60.68 10.15
N ALA A 681 3.47 -60.24 9.82
CA ALA A 681 4.69 -59.68 10.46
C ALA A 681 5.35 -58.68 9.43
N GLY A 682 6.59 -58.18 9.48
CA GLY A 682 7.78 -58.29 10.36
C GLY A 682 8.69 -57.04 10.16
N ASP A 683 9.63 -56.69 11.05
CA ASP A 683 11.02 -57.21 11.19
C ASP A 683 11.95 -56.80 10.01
N ALA A 684 13.17 -56.26 10.15
CA ALA A 684 14.04 -56.04 11.32
C ALA A 684 14.99 -54.81 11.15
N SER A 685 15.48 -54.21 12.25
CA SER A 685 16.85 -53.66 12.42
C SER A 685 17.04 -52.95 13.79
N PRO A 686 17.96 -53.39 14.68
CA PRO A 686 18.23 -52.73 15.96
C PRO A 686 19.46 -51.80 15.93
N VAL A 687 19.51 -50.87 16.89
CA VAL A 687 20.72 -50.08 17.23
C VAL A 687 21.16 -50.42 18.65
N VAL A 688 22.47 -50.59 18.86
CA VAL A 688 23.10 -50.87 20.17
C VAL A 688 24.34 -49.96 20.30
N PRO A 689 24.58 -49.30 21.46
CA PRO A 689 25.64 -48.29 21.62
C PRO A 689 26.99 -48.87 22.09
N LEU A 690 27.99 -47.99 22.25
CA LEU A 690 29.28 -48.03 22.99
C LEU A 690 30.23 -47.02 22.30
N GLU A 691 31.15 -46.29 22.92
CA GLU A 691 31.37 -45.86 24.31
C GLU A 691 32.23 -44.56 24.27
N ALA A 692 32.64 -43.97 25.41
CA ALA A 692 33.35 -42.67 25.47
C ALA A 692 34.89 -42.81 25.65
N ASP A 693 35.62 -41.71 25.38
CA ASP A 693 36.93 -41.40 25.99
C ASP A 693 37.17 -39.86 25.94
N ASP A 694 38.13 -39.35 26.73
CA ASP A 694 38.21 -37.96 27.19
C ASP A 694 39.30 -37.09 26.51
N SER A 695 39.19 -35.76 26.65
CA SER A 695 40.33 -34.89 27.04
C SER A 695 39.92 -33.44 27.38
N GLU A 696 40.29 -32.98 28.58
CA GLU A 696 40.16 -31.60 29.06
C GLU A 696 41.30 -30.69 28.56
N VAL A 697 41.05 -29.37 28.45
CA VAL A 697 41.99 -28.30 28.89
C VAL A 697 41.18 -27.07 29.35
N ASP A 698 41.56 -26.47 30.48
CA ASP A 698 40.86 -25.37 31.18
C ASP A 698 41.18 -23.92 30.69
N PRO A 699 40.35 -22.91 31.06
CA PRO A 699 40.56 -21.49 30.74
C PRO A 699 41.04 -20.59 31.92
N ILE A 700 42.06 -19.74 31.68
CA ILE A 700 42.50 -18.63 32.57
C ILE A 700 42.98 -17.45 31.67
N VAL A 701 42.72 -16.13 31.82
CA VAL A 701 41.94 -15.21 32.69
C VAL A 701 42.80 -14.11 33.36
N ALA A 702 42.46 -12.85 33.05
CA ALA A 702 42.82 -11.56 33.69
C ALA A 702 44.27 -11.02 33.71
N GLY A 703 44.40 -9.69 33.56
CA GLY A 703 45.63 -8.91 33.77
C GLY A 703 45.44 -7.42 33.42
N VAL A 704 45.54 -6.52 34.40
CA VAL A 704 45.24 -5.07 34.25
C VAL A 704 46.51 -4.21 34.33
N ALA A 705 46.63 -3.21 33.46
CA ALA A 705 47.51 -2.05 33.63
C ALA A 705 46.97 -0.82 32.86
N THR A 706 47.27 0.39 33.34
CA THR A 706 46.78 1.68 32.78
C THR A 706 47.93 2.50 32.15
N SER A 707 47.61 3.52 31.33
CA SER A 707 47.93 4.96 31.63
C SER A 707 48.08 5.90 30.40
N VAL A 708 47.54 7.13 30.55
CA VAL A 708 47.82 8.47 29.91
C VAL A 708 47.94 8.71 28.38
N GLY A 709 47.43 9.90 27.95
CA GLY A 709 47.71 10.59 26.67
C GLY A 709 46.63 10.38 25.58
N ALA A 710 45.81 11.33 25.11
CA ALA A 710 45.97 12.78 24.83
C ALA A 710 47.13 13.06 23.84
N GLU A 711 46.93 13.64 22.65
CA GLU A 711 46.25 14.91 22.34
C GLU A 711 45.67 14.96 20.88
N GLU A 712 45.30 16.14 20.38
CA GLU A 712 44.61 16.37 19.10
C GLU A 712 45.52 16.38 17.85
N ALA A 713 44.94 16.15 16.66
CA ALA A 713 45.01 17.10 15.52
C ALA A 713 44.42 16.52 14.21
N SER A 714 43.69 17.37 13.49
CA SER A 714 43.20 17.20 12.11
C SER A 714 43.34 18.56 11.40
N PRO A 715 43.19 18.70 10.07
CA PRO A 715 43.57 17.85 8.94
C PRO A 715 44.59 18.55 8.01
N THR A 716 45.07 17.89 6.94
CA THR A 716 45.37 18.61 5.66
C THR A 716 45.46 17.71 4.42
N LYS A 717 44.62 18.01 3.42
CA LYS A 717 44.85 17.78 1.98
C LYS A 717 45.62 19.00 1.41
N PRO A 718 46.08 19.02 0.13
CA PRO A 718 46.27 17.94 -0.84
C PRO A 718 47.70 17.97 -1.48
N THR A 719 48.00 17.10 -2.45
CA THR A 719 48.52 17.58 -3.76
C THR A 719 48.47 16.52 -4.87
N THR A 720 48.25 16.97 -6.10
CA THR A 720 48.16 16.16 -7.32
C THR A 720 49.51 16.12 -8.06
N ALA A 721 50.02 14.94 -8.40
CA ALA A 721 51.16 14.81 -9.33
C ALA A 721 51.21 13.47 -10.09
N CYS A 722 50.53 13.36 -11.22
CA CYS A 722 50.71 12.25 -12.16
C CYS A 722 52.00 12.40 -12.98
N LYS A 723 52.87 11.38 -13.02
CA LYS A 723 53.57 10.98 -14.27
C LYS A 723 54.36 9.65 -14.25
N ARG A 724 53.89 8.74 -15.12
CA ARG A 724 54.66 8.00 -16.16
C ARG A 724 55.67 6.88 -15.80
N ARG A 725 55.42 5.78 -16.53
CA ARG A 725 56.33 4.77 -17.11
C ARG A 725 56.85 3.68 -16.16
N GLN A 726 56.52 2.39 -16.33
CA GLN A 726 56.52 1.52 -17.55
C GLN A 726 57.93 1.15 -18.02
N ARG A 727 58.38 -0.08 -17.71
CA ARG A 727 58.74 -1.12 -18.70
C ARG A 727 59.32 -2.39 -18.04
N ARG A 728 59.23 -3.48 -18.81
CA ARG A 728 59.80 -4.82 -18.64
C ARG A 728 58.99 -5.76 -17.71
N HIS A 729 58.70 -7.01 -18.10
CA HIS A 729 59.06 -7.67 -19.36
C HIS A 729 57.92 -8.44 -20.04
#